data_AF-A0A1V9YV14-F1
#
_entry.id   AF-A0A1V9YV14-F1
#
_cell.length_a   1.000
_cell.length_b   1.000
_cell.length_c   1.000
_cell.angle_alpha   90.00
_cell.angle_beta   90.00
_cell.angle_gamma   90.00
#
_symmetry.space_group_name_H-M   'P 1'
#
loop_
_entity.id
_entity.type
_entity.pdbx_description
1 polymer ?
#
loop_
_entity_poly.entity_id
_entity_poly.type
_entity_poly.pdbx_seq_one_letter_code
_entity_poly.pdbx_strand_id
1 'polypeptide(L)'
;MLAHDIDADVPLTWQRIVLSCASYILFFTDIPRSGYGFKELPTGYSTISETLFTCFGPWAYPVITVTKTPSGTIEGSIPQAKVWSYKYDSCSVGLRTIVNQYNVSGWDPCLLYEGECDYSMLDPAPIFPMLENVISAVQAEPSPTWRLHYSYTNILSEFFAYGLFRNRVRRTTRSHYIASPGVDLCVPGYPTRPFFCEQPWTDFGAQSVARINRIMDDIQAKLTEALARADARTQRVDMLLLDSADDLRTWNGGLAVAGTSAFDVVTLLRVQNCTDAHHTQCTTVAITDYRYEGVIGLTATRNYYRFVRLLRLVGQLYNIGRVALLFAGCYFARTVEAKYARAPLKTKLWCALRTFLRIPAQVVIYGSWFPVLLFSIAHIVDVSFLYATIFYGFIVLNGAVNVTLDQIYTLGVLLTCHMRNVWLLSLASKVVVVANYRRRKPMIVGFCGYLLPLTSLLSIVFEIRVNGERDTHLEFISAALPTPNLAFIRELQSVPSDFRYWGIFSDIKNLFLAGVITYALGRWLFGQPMMVPTVVPYTLLRHCNRSMFSTAWQSSRYVGKARDAVHFEVVAERQAMRALQHITWLTDPVQYLSLLWNQPVVYAYTVVGSNARVVHALGPQELARVDKALSKTVQRVEEVYLLDLAWHERIYCQ
;
A
#
# COMPACT_ATOMS: atom_id res chain seq x y z
N MET A 1 -52.47 -18.78 2.99
CA MET A 1 -51.12 -18.19 3.15
C MET A 1 -51.25 -16.70 2.88
N LEU A 2 -50.85 -15.87 3.84
CA LEU A 2 -50.89 -14.40 3.71
C LEU A 2 -49.99 -13.96 2.55
N ALA A 3 -50.42 -12.95 1.79
CA ALA A 3 -49.62 -12.38 0.71
C ALA A 3 -48.41 -11.66 1.31
N HIS A 4 -47.23 -12.24 1.17
CA HIS A 4 -45.96 -11.61 1.54
C HIS A 4 -45.62 -10.54 0.50
N ASP A 5 -45.29 -9.31 0.94
CA ASP A 5 -44.92 -8.20 0.05
C ASP A 5 -43.55 -7.66 0.44
N ILE A 6 -42.54 -7.92 -0.40
CA ILE A 6 -41.17 -7.41 -0.25
C ILE A 6 -41.16 -5.89 -0.02
N ASP A 7 -42.11 -5.16 -0.62
CA ASP A 7 -42.15 -3.71 -0.46
C ASP A 7 -42.53 -3.26 0.96
N ALA A 8 -43.42 -4.01 1.64
CA ALA A 8 -43.87 -3.73 2.99
C ALA A 8 -42.89 -4.29 4.04
N ASP A 9 -42.38 -5.50 3.77
CA ASP A 9 -41.63 -6.30 4.74
C ASP A 9 -40.15 -5.89 4.85
N VAL A 10 -39.56 -5.30 3.79
CA VAL A 10 -38.16 -4.84 3.79
C VAL A 10 -38.11 -3.36 3.38
N PRO A 11 -38.09 -2.41 4.34
CA PRO A 11 -38.15 -0.99 4.02
C PRO A 11 -36.87 -0.52 3.31
N LEU A 12 -37.06 0.23 2.21
CA LEU A 12 -35.97 0.86 1.48
C LEU A 12 -35.68 2.25 2.07
N THR A 13 -34.68 2.33 2.94
CA THR A 13 -34.23 3.60 3.54
C THR A 13 -33.30 4.38 2.61
N TRP A 14 -33.29 5.71 2.70
CA TRP A 14 -32.36 6.57 1.96
C TRP A 14 -30.88 6.18 2.17
N GLN A 15 -30.50 5.81 3.39
CA GLN A 15 -29.13 5.36 3.71
C GLN A 15 -28.71 4.14 2.88
N ARG A 16 -29.61 3.16 2.71
CA ARG A 16 -29.36 1.98 1.86
C ARG A 16 -29.19 2.37 0.40
N ILE A 17 -30.01 3.29 -0.11
CA ILE A 17 -29.91 3.78 -1.48
C ILE A 17 -28.54 4.44 -1.70
N VAL A 18 -28.16 5.39 -0.85
CA VAL A 18 -26.88 6.11 -0.96
C VAL A 18 -25.69 5.16 -0.88
N LEU A 19 -25.67 4.26 0.12
CA LEU A 19 -24.59 3.30 0.29
C LEU A 19 -24.48 2.31 -0.88
N SER A 20 -25.60 1.81 -1.39
CA SER A 20 -25.62 0.91 -2.54
C SER A 20 -25.13 1.63 -3.81
N CYS A 21 -25.64 2.84 -4.09
CA CYS A 21 -25.19 3.63 -5.22
C CYS A 21 -23.70 3.95 -5.13
N ALA A 22 -23.20 4.42 -3.98
CA ALA A 22 -21.79 4.71 -3.77
C ALA A 22 -20.92 3.45 -3.95
N SER A 23 -21.35 2.30 -3.40
CA SER A 23 -20.62 1.04 -3.53
C SER A 23 -20.52 0.58 -4.99
N TYR A 24 -21.62 0.66 -5.74
CA TYR A 24 -21.62 0.29 -7.16
C TYR A 24 -20.82 1.28 -8.01
N ILE A 25 -20.91 2.59 -7.74
CA ILE A 25 -20.10 3.59 -8.46
C ILE A 25 -18.62 3.31 -8.24
N LEU A 26 -18.18 3.17 -6.98
CA LEU A 26 -16.78 2.86 -6.66
C LEU A 26 -16.31 1.56 -7.30
N PHE A 27 -17.18 0.54 -7.32
CA PHE A 27 -16.87 -0.75 -7.90
C PHE A 27 -16.76 -0.70 -9.45
N PHE A 28 -17.76 -0.11 -10.13
CA PHE A 28 -17.75 -0.02 -11.59
C PHE A 28 -16.66 0.91 -12.11
N THR A 29 -16.30 1.93 -11.33
CA THR A 29 -15.22 2.85 -11.68
C THR A 29 -13.85 2.38 -11.20
N ASP A 30 -13.71 1.22 -10.55
CA ASP A 30 -12.41 0.74 -10.03
C ASP A 30 -11.34 0.75 -11.13
N ILE A 31 -11.56 -0.01 -12.21
CA ILE A 31 -10.61 -0.10 -13.32
C ILE A 31 -10.49 1.21 -14.12
N PRO A 32 -11.59 1.90 -14.53
CA PRO A 32 -11.48 3.18 -15.22
C PRO A 32 -10.70 4.25 -14.44
N ARG A 33 -10.84 4.28 -13.10
CA ARG A 33 -10.21 5.26 -12.22
C ARG A 33 -8.75 4.91 -11.89
N SER A 34 -8.46 3.64 -11.68
CA SER A 34 -7.17 3.19 -11.11
C SER A 34 -6.32 2.35 -12.06
N GLY A 35 -6.81 2.08 -13.27
CA GLY A 35 -6.12 1.32 -14.30
C GLY A 35 -5.99 -0.18 -13.99
N TYR A 36 -5.36 -0.94 -14.88
CA TYR A 36 -5.17 -2.38 -14.71
C TYR A 36 -3.91 -2.76 -13.93
N GLY A 37 -3.04 -1.82 -13.59
CA GLY A 37 -1.69 -2.06 -13.08
C GLY A 37 -0.66 -1.29 -13.90
N PHE A 38 0.63 -1.61 -13.72
CA PHE A 38 1.73 -0.85 -14.31
C PHE A 38 2.11 -1.38 -15.71
N LYS A 39 1.58 -0.75 -16.76
CA LYS A 39 2.03 -0.96 -18.15
C LYS A 39 3.40 -0.31 -18.40
N GLU A 40 3.55 0.89 -17.84
CA GLU A 40 4.70 1.77 -17.93
C GLU A 40 5.08 2.21 -16.51
N LEU A 41 6.27 2.80 -16.36
CA LEU A 41 6.67 3.40 -15.09
C LEU A 41 5.81 4.64 -14.81
N PRO A 42 5.60 5.00 -13.53
CA PRO A 42 4.92 6.24 -13.16
C PRO A 42 5.58 7.47 -13.78
N THR A 43 4.81 8.55 -13.92
CA THR A 43 5.32 9.85 -14.36
C THR A 43 6.43 10.33 -13.40
N GLY A 44 7.50 10.87 -13.97
CA GLY A 44 8.68 11.31 -13.23
C GLY A 44 9.72 10.22 -12.94
N TYR A 45 9.48 8.96 -13.33
CA TYR A 45 10.49 7.90 -13.21
C TYR A 45 11.23 7.75 -14.54
N SER A 46 12.56 7.70 -14.50
CA SER A 46 13.39 7.55 -15.71
C SER A 46 13.89 6.12 -15.83
N THR A 47 13.78 5.53 -17.02
CA THR A 47 14.26 4.16 -17.27
C THR A 47 15.77 4.20 -17.48
N ILE A 48 16.51 3.38 -16.71
CA ILE A 48 17.96 3.17 -16.90
C ILE A 48 18.18 1.94 -17.79
N SER A 49 17.48 0.84 -17.50
CA SER A 49 17.54 -0.42 -18.25
C SER A 49 16.16 -1.08 -18.29
N GLU A 50 16.05 -2.30 -18.83
CA GLU A 50 14.76 -3.01 -18.92
C GLU A 50 14.04 -3.16 -17.57
N THR A 51 14.81 -3.31 -16.48
CA THR A 51 14.28 -3.51 -15.12
C THR A 51 14.73 -2.45 -14.12
N LEU A 52 15.74 -1.63 -14.45
CA LEU A 52 16.23 -0.56 -13.60
C LEU A 52 15.64 0.80 -13.98
N PHE A 53 15.32 1.60 -12.97
CA PHE A 53 14.78 2.95 -13.12
C PHE A 53 15.27 3.86 -12.01
N THR A 54 15.15 5.17 -12.18
CA THR A 54 15.24 6.14 -11.09
C THR A 54 13.86 6.59 -10.67
N CYS A 55 13.65 6.70 -9.36
CA CYS A 55 12.36 7.09 -8.76
C CYS A 55 12.44 8.27 -7.80
N PHE A 56 13.66 8.70 -7.49
CA PHE A 56 13.93 9.89 -6.71
C PHE A 56 15.25 10.48 -7.18
N GLY A 57 15.27 11.80 -7.38
CA GLY A 57 16.40 12.48 -8.01
C GLY A 57 16.58 12.07 -9.47
N PRO A 58 17.81 12.17 -10.00
CA PRO A 58 19.00 12.59 -9.28
C PRO A 58 19.00 14.10 -8.96
N TRP A 59 19.44 14.45 -7.75
CA TRP A 59 19.55 15.83 -7.27
C TRP A 59 21.01 16.22 -7.09
N ALA A 60 21.31 17.50 -7.30
CA ALA A 60 22.60 18.11 -7.02
C ALA A 60 22.36 19.50 -6.42
N TYR A 61 22.83 19.75 -5.20
CA TYR A 61 22.54 20.99 -4.48
C TYR A 61 23.61 21.37 -3.45
N PRO A 62 23.82 22.69 -3.23
CA PRO A 62 24.63 23.16 -2.09
C PRO A 62 23.81 23.08 -0.80
N VAL A 63 24.44 22.66 0.30
CA VAL A 63 23.85 22.76 1.65
C VAL A 63 24.19 24.10 2.28
N ILE A 64 25.48 24.41 2.36
CA ILE A 64 25.99 25.69 2.87
C ILE A 64 27.45 25.89 2.43
N THR A 65 27.82 27.12 2.13
CA THR A 65 29.22 27.56 2.09
C THR A 65 29.48 28.39 3.34
N VAL A 66 30.49 28.03 4.12
CA VAL A 66 30.92 28.78 5.30
C VAL A 66 32.29 29.40 5.05
N THR A 67 32.41 30.70 5.31
CA THR A 67 33.62 31.49 5.08
C THR A 67 34.06 32.18 6.35
N LYS A 68 35.35 32.11 6.64
CA LYS A 68 36.00 32.83 7.74
C LYS A 68 36.55 34.14 7.21
N THR A 69 36.03 35.25 7.72
CA THR A 69 36.48 36.59 7.35
C THR A 69 37.88 36.89 7.95
N PRO A 70 38.57 37.95 7.47
CA PRO A 70 39.84 38.37 8.06
C PRO A 70 39.74 38.77 9.54
N SER A 71 38.56 39.21 10.01
CA SER A 71 38.31 39.50 11.43
C SER A 71 38.08 38.24 12.28
N GLY A 72 38.03 37.07 11.65
CA GLY A 72 37.78 35.78 12.30
C GLY A 72 36.31 35.42 12.47
N THR A 73 35.37 36.26 12.00
CA THR A 73 33.94 35.94 12.00
C THR A 73 33.63 34.87 10.96
N ILE A 74 32.71 33.97 11.28
CA ILE A 74 32.28 32.91 10.36
C ILE A 74 30.91 33.29 9.80
N GLU A 75 30.85 33.38 8.48
CA GLU A 75 29.64 33.74 7.73
C GLU A 75 29.22 32.57 6.83
N GLY A 76 27.91 32.36 6.71
CA GLY A 76 27.34 31.36 5.82
C GLY A 76 26.76 31.99 4.56
N SER A 77 26.78 31.27 3.44
CA SER A 77 26.05 31.63 2.21
C SER A 77 24.55 31.72 2.43
N ILE A 78 24.06 31.04 3.47
CA ILE A 78 22.73 31.18 4.04
C ILE A 78 22.87 31.41 5.55
N PRO A 79 21.90 32.07 6.20
CA PRO A 79 22.01 32.42 7.62
C PRO A 79 22.20 31.20 8.54
N GLN A 80 21.54 30.09 8.23
CA GLN A 80 21.61 28.85 9.01
C GLN A 80 21.38 27.64 8.09
N ALA A 81 22.03 26.51 8.39
CA ALA A 81 21.76 25.23 7.73
C ALA A 81 20.73 24.41 8.51
N LYS A 82 20.04 23.47 7.87
CA LYS A 82 19.07 22.61 8.56
C LYS A 82 19.79 21.49 9.31
N VAL A 83 19.39 21.21 10.54
CA VAL A 83 19.83 20.00 11.29
C VAL A 83 19.54 18.73 10.48
N TRP A 84 18.45 18.73 9.70
CA TRP A 84 18.08 17.66 8.77
C TRP A 84 19.28 17.17 7.95
N SER A 85 20.03 18.10 7.34
CA SER A 85 21.15 17.78 6.46
C SER A 85 22.29 17.05 7.17
N TYR A 86 22.43 17.16 8.49
CA TYR A 86 23.53 16.55 9.25
C TYR A 86 23.09 15.42 10.18
N LYS A 87 21.77 15.22 10.38
CA LYS A 87 21.22 14.19 11.27
C LYS A 87 20.27 13.21 10.58
N TYR A 88 19.28 13.70 9.83
CA TYR A 88 18.12 12.91 9.38
C TYR A 88 18.20 12.49 7.91
N ASP A 89 18.98 13.22 7.12
CA ASP A 89 19.21 12.96 5.70
C ASP A 89 20.04 11.69 5.49
N SER A 90 19.78 10.94 4.41
CA SER A 90 20.63 9.81 3.99
C SER A 90 22.08 10.25 3.76
N CYS A 91 22.27 11.45 3.19
CA CYS A 91 23.61 11.99 2.96
C CYS A 91 24.40 12.25 4.26
N SER A 92 23.71 12.38 5.41
CA SER A 92 24.39 12.56 6.70
C SER A 92 25.05 11.28 7.22
N VAL A 93 24.59 10.11 6.76
CA VAL A 93 25.03 8.81 7.27
C VAL A 93 26.53 8.60 7.01
N GLY A 94 27.01 8.96 5.82
CA GLY A 94 28.43 8.87 5.48
C GLY A 94 29.31 9.79 6.32
N LEU A 95 28.90 11.05 6.53
CA LEU A 95 29.62 12.00 7.37
C LEU A 95 29.70 11.51 8.83
N ARG A 96 28.58 11.09 9.41
CA ARG A 96 28.52 10.59 10.80
C ARG A 96 29.32 9.31 11.00
N THR A 97 29.46 8.50 9.95
CA THR A 97 30.34 7.31 9.98
C THR A 97 31.79 7.70 10.22
N ILE A 98 32.30 8.72 9.51
CA ILE A 98 33.67 9.23 9.73
C ILE A 98 33.81 9.77 11.14
N VAL A 99 32.83 10.58 11.59
CA VAL A 99 32.86 11.20 12.92
C VAL A 99 32.96 10.14 14.00
N ASN A 100 32.15 9.07 13.91
CA ASN A 100 32.16 7.98 14.86
C ASN A 100 33.46 7.15 14.80
N GLN A 101 33.93 6.80 13.60
CA GLN A 101 35.11 5.93 13.44
C GLN A 101 36.43 6.61 13.80
N TYR A 102 36.54 7.91 13.56
CA TYR A 102 37.74 8.69 13.87
C TYR A 102 37.62 9.54 15.13
N ASN A 103 36.51 9.43 15.87
CA ASN A 103 36.23 10.23 17.05
C ASN A 103 36.45 11.75 16.81
N VAL A 104 35.86 12.25 15.72
CA VAL A 104 36.07 13.62 15.25
C VAL A 104 35.38 14.61 16.19
N SER A 105 36.15 15.56 16.73
CA SER A 105 35.63 16.60 17.62
C SER A 105 34.80 17.67 16.90
N GLY A 106 33.99 18.42 17.65
CA GLY A 106 33.25 19.59 17.15
C GLY A 106 31.88 19.28 16.56
N TRP A 107 31.49 18.00 16.53
CA TRP A 107 30.11 17.59 16.25
C TRP A 107 29.29 17.62 17.53
N ASP A 108 28.10 18.24 17.45
CA ASP A 108 27.14 18.18 18.56
C ASP A 108 26.65 16.73 18.75
N PRO A 109 26.71 16.17 19.97
CA PRO A 109 26.22 14.81 20.27
C PRO A 109 24.79 14.56 19.78
N CYS A 110 23.94 15.59 19.73
CA CYS A 110 22.57 15.46 19.22
C CYS A 110 22.53 15.03 17.74
N LEU A 111 23.50 15.46 16.92
CA LEU A 111 23.60 15.08 15.50
C LEU A 111 23.98 13.59 15.34
N LEU A 112 24.66 13.03 16.34
CA LEU A 112 25.07 11.62 16.39
C LEU A 112 24.01 10.71 17.04
N TYR A 113 22.84 11.26 17.39
CA TYR A 113 21.75 10.57 18.12
C TYR A 113 22.14 10.14 19.55
N GLU A 114 23.13 10.81 20.15
CA GLU A 114 23.44 10.65 21.58
C GLU A 114 22.49 11.46 22.48
N GLY A 115 21.68 12.34 21.87
CA GLY A 115 20.64 13.13 22.52
C GLY A 115 19.64 13.73 21.52
N GLU A 116 18.59 14.35 22.05
CA GLU A 116 17.64 15.16 21.25
C GLU A 116 18.27 16.51 20.89
N CYS A 117 17.93 17.05 19.71
CA CYS A 117 18.40 18.38 19.31
C CYS A 117 17.35 19.42 19.73
N ASP A 118 17.72 20.38 20.57
CA ASP A 118 16.84 21.47 21.01
C ASP A 118 16.55 22.51 19.89
N TYR A 119 17.18 22.34 18.73
CA TYR A 119 17.12 23.25 17.60
C TYR A 119 16.95 22.48 16.29
N SER A 120 16.36 23.14 15.28
CA SER A 120 16.14 22.59 13.94
C SER A 120 17.08 23.18 12.87
N MET A 121 17.80 24.23 13.24
CA MET A 121 18.72 24.99 12.39
C MET A 121 20.09 25.11 13.10
N LEU A 122 21.17 25.12 12.33
CA LEU A 122 22.56 25.22 12.77
C LEU A 122 23.17 26.52 12.25
N ASP A 123 23.81 27.27 13.14
CA ASP A 123 24.54 28.48 12.79
C ASP A 123 25.83 28.15 12.02
N PRO A 124 26.34 29.05 11.16
CA PRO A 124 27.60 28.84 10.43
C PRO A 124 28.81 28.61 11.33
N ALA A 125 28.84 29.28 12.49
CA ALA A 125 29.97 29.24 13.43
C ALA A 125 30.31 27.83 13.95
N PRO A 126 29.36 26.99 14.43
CA PRO A 126 29.64 25.60 14.78
C PRO A 126 29.85 24.69 13.55
N ILE A 127 29.22 24.98 12.41
CA ILE A 127 29.36 24.15 11.19
C ILE A 127 30.79 24.17 10.66
N PHE A 128 31.46 25.33 10.70
CA PHE A 128 32.81 25.49 10.16
C PHE A 128 33.84 24.51 10.78
N PRO A 129 34.10 24.52 12.11
CA PRO A 129 35.03 23.56 12.70
C PRO A 129 34.53 22.11 12.61
N MET A 130 33.21 21.90 12.64
CA MET A 130 32.58 20.58 12.48
C MET A 130 32.97 19.92 11.15
N LEU A 131 32.89 20.66 10.04
CA LEU A 131 33.27 20.17 8.71
C LEU A 131 34.79 20.15 8.51
N GLU A 132 35.51 21.15 9.02
CA GLU A 132 36.99 21.21 8.94
C GLU A 132 37.65 19.98 9.57
N ASN A 133 37.16 19.57 10.74
CA ASN A 133 37.70 18.42 11.46
C ASN A 133 37.45 17.11 10.70
N VAL A 134 36.32 16.97 10.01
CA VAL A 134 36.02 15.81 9.16
C VAL A 134 36.98 15.74 7.98
N ILE A 135 37.22 16.87 7.30
CA ILE A 135 38.18 16.92 6.18
C ILE A 135 39.58 16.54 6.67
N SER A 136 39.98 17.06 7.83
CA SER A 136 41.30 16.82 8.41
C SER A 136 41.49 15.36 8.84
N ALA A 137 40.44 14.71 9.36
CA ALA A 137 40.48 13.28 9.72
C ALA A 137 40.68 12.40 8.48
N VAL A 138 39.94 12.65 7.39
CA VAL A 138 40.10 11.90 6.13
C VAL A 138 41.41 12.22 5.41
N GLN A 139 41.94 13.43 5.56
CA GLN A 139 43.26 13.78 5.04
C GLN A 139 44.37 12.93 5.69
N ALA A 140 44.24 12.60 6.98
CA ALA A 140 45.21 11.78 7.70
C ALA A 140 45.16 10.30 7.28
N GLU A 141 43.96 9.78 7.01
CA GLU A 141 43.75 8.43 6.50
C GLU A 141 42.85 8.45 5.25
N PRO A 142 43.45 8.60 4.05
CA PRO A 142 42.67 8.67 2.83
C PRO A 142 42.19 7.30 2.39
N SER A 143 41.01 7.27 1.76
CA SER A 143 40.43 6.08 1.13
C SER A 143 39.95 4.90 2.01
N PRO A 144 39.59 5.05 3.30
CA PRO A 144 38.90 3.99 4.03
C PRO A 144 37.54 3.67 3.42
N THR A 145 37.13 2.42 3.56
CA THR A 145 35.81 1.94 3.17
C THR A 145 35.16 1.26 4.36
N TRP A 146 33.89 1.59 4.60
CA TRP A 146 33.10 1.04 5.67
C TRP A 146 31.86 0.38 5.15
N ARG A 147 31.47 -0.67 5.87
CA ARG A 147 30.17 -1.29 5.76
C ARG A 147 29.39 -0.97 7.03
N LEU A 148 28.23 -0.34 6.87
CA LEU A 148 27.42 0.13 7.97
C LEU A 148 25.99 -0.39 7.90
N HIS A 149 25.38 -0.56 9.07
CA HIS A 149 23.96 -0.81 9.25
C HIS A 149 23.35 0.37 10.00
N TYR A 150 22.23 0.88 9.50
CA TYR A 150 21.53 1.99 10.11
C TYR A 150 20.02 1.76 10.13
N SER A 151 19.33 2.33 11.12
CA SER A 151 17.87 2.34 11.16
C SER A 151 17.34 3.24 10.05
N TYR A 152 16.14 2.94 9.53
CA TYR A 152 15.47 3.83 8.59
C TYR A 152 13.99 3.82 8.93
N THR A 153 13.52 4.80 9.69
CA THR A 153 12.09 4.99 9.92
C THR A 153 11.62 6.29 9.29
N ASN A 154 10.45 6.27 8.67
CA ASN A 154 9.81 7.50 8.16
C ASN A 154 8.31 7.39 7.91
N ILE A 155 7.66 6.24 8.13
CA ILE A 155 6.21 6.08 7.96
C ILE A 155 5.55 5.57 9.24
N LEU A 156 4.27 5.87 9.41
CA LEU A 156 3.53 5.51 10.62
C LEU A 156 3.50 3.99 10.88
N SER A 157 3.47 3.16 9.84
CA SER A 157 3.47 1.70 10.02
C SER A 157 4.77 1.15 10.61
N GLU A 158 5.88 1.88 10.53
CA GLU A 158 7.19 1.43 11.01
C GLU A 158 7.35 1.56 12.53
N PHE A 159 6.60 2.44 13.20
CA PHE A 159 6.58 2.49 14.68
C PHE A 159 6.07 1.21 15.32
N PHE A 160 5.19 0.51 14.60
CA PHE A 160 4.62 -0.76 15.05
C PHE A 160 5.48 -1.97 14.63
N ALA A 161 6.67 -1.74 14.06
CA ALA A 161 7.60 -2.79 13.70
C ALA A 161 8.60 -3.05 14.83
N TYR A 162 8.68 -4.30 15.29
CA TYR A 162 9.54 -4.72 16.41
C TYR A 162 10.51 -5.84 16.00
N GLY A 163 11.66 -5.90 16.66
CA GLY A 163 12.66 -6.95 16.46
C GLY A 163 13.14 -7.04 15.01
N LEU A 164 13.02 -8.24 14.41
CA LEU A 164 13.42 -8.54 13.04
C LEU A 164 12.64 -7.77 11.96
N PHE A 165 11.48 -7.19 12.31
CA PHE A 165 10.66 -6.42 11.37
C PHE A 165 11.05 -4.94 11.31
N ARG A 166 11.95 -4.47 12.19
CA ARG A 166 12.44 -3.08 12.15
C ARG A 166 13.13 -2.83 10.82
N ASN A 167 12.82 -1.67 10.25
CA ASN A 167 13.40 -1.25 8.98
C ASN A 167 14.87 -0.86 9.21
N ARG A 168 15.76 -1.70 8.69
CA ARG A 168 17.22 -1.52 8.72
C ARG A 168 17.75 -1.51 7.30
N VAL A 169 18.75 -0.68 7.08
CA VAL A 169 19.39 -0.54 5.77
C VAL A 169 20.87 -0.81 5.94
N ARG A 170 21.44 -1.44 4.93
CA ARG A 170 22.87 -1.70 4.87
C ARG A 170 23.49 -0.89 3.74
N ARG A 171 24.60 -0.24 4.05
CA ARG A 171 25.22 0.75 3.17
C ARG A 171 26.72 0.61 3.14
N THR A 172 27.29 0.87 1.98
CA THR A 172 28.73 0.97 1.78
C THR A 172 29.07 2.44 1.66
N THR A 173 30.03 2.91 2.46
CA THR A 173 30.54 4.28 2.43
C THR A 173 32.03 4.22 2.23
N ARG A 174 32.55 5.05 1.34
CA ARG A 174 33.98 5.23 1.15
C ARG A 174 34.29 6.72 1.08
N SER A 175 35.47 7.08 1.56
CA SER A 175 35.95 8.45 1.52
C SER A 175 37.12 8.58 0.56
N HIS A 176 37.35 9.78 0.06
CA HIS A 176 38.48 10.12 -0.79
C HIS A 176 38.94 11.52 -0.45
N TYR A 177 40.24 11.76 -0.59
CA TYR A 177 40.85 13.06 -0.39
C TYR A 177 41.56 13.51 -1.68
N ILE A 178 41.13 14.64 -2.22
CA ILE A 178 41.70 15.25 -3.43
C ILE A 178 42.59 16.41 -2.97
N ALA A 179 43.89 16.15 -2.94
CA ALA A 179 44.89 17.09 -2.43
C ALA A 179 45.16 18.28 -3.36
N SER A 180 44.85 18.14 -4.65
CA SER A 180 45.07 19.14 -5.69
C SER A 180 44.04 19.03 -6.82
N PRO A 181 43.66 20.15 -7.45
CA PRO A 181 42.80 20.15 -8.62
C PRO A 181 43.47 19.44 -9.81
N GLY A 182 42.66 18.80 -10.67
CA GLY A 182 43.13 18.02 -11.82
C GLY A 182 43.34 16.52 -11.57
N VAL A 183 43.16 16.05 -10.33
CA VAL A 183 43.11 14.61 -10.04
C VAL A 183 41.71 14.10 -10.34
N ASP A 184 41.55 13.39 -11.46
CA ASP A 184 40.32 12.65 -11.76
C ASP A 184 40.37 11.25 -11.15
N LEU A 185 39.54 11.04 -10.12
CA LEU A 185 39.43 9.79 -9.40
C LEU A 185 38.77 8.67 -10.23
N CYS A 186 38.04 9.03 -11.29
CA CYS A 186 37.37 8.09 -12.16
C CYS A 186 38.22 7.60 -13.34
N VAL A 187 39.48 8.04 -13.44
CA VAL A 187 40.43 7.55 -14.46
C VAL A 187 40.64 6.03 -14.29
N PRO A 188 40.58 5.24 -15.38
CA PRO A 188 40.89 3.82 -15.33
C PRO A 188 42.27 3.55 -14.72
N GLY A 189 42.33 2.66 -13.73
CA GLY A 189 43.58 2.30 -13.04
C GLY A 189 43.93 3.15 -11.81
N TYR A 190 43.11 4.15 -11.44
CA TYR A 190 43.30 4.86 -10.16
C TYR A 190 43.13 3.87 -8.97
N PRO A 191 44.12 3.73 -8.07
CA PRO A 191 44.15 2.65 -7.06
C PRO A 191 42.94 2.64 -6.12
N THR A 192 42.43 3.82 -5.78
CA THR A 192 41.30 4.00 -4.89
C THR A 192 40.19 4.76 -5.59
N ARG A 193 39.66 4.18 -6.67
CA ARG A 193 38.56 4.76 -7.44
C ARG A 193 37.23 4.68 -6.67
N PRO A 194 36.43 5.76 -6.63
CA PRO A 194 35.07 5.74 -6.09
C PRO A 194 34.21 4.68 -6.79
N PHE A 195 33.30 4.04 -6.05
CA PHE A 195 32.46 3.00 -6.62
C PHE A 195 31.50 3.55 -7.66
N PHE A 196 31.03 4.79 -7.48
CA PHE A 196 30.11 5.43 -8.42
C PHE A 196 30.68 5.56 -9.83
N CYS A 197 32.01 5.58 -10.01
CA CYS A 197 32.61 5.83 -11.33
C CYS A 197 32.27 4.79 -12.40
N GLU A 198 31.80 3.59 -12.02
CA GLU A 198 31.32 2.53 -12.92
C GLU A 198 29.79 2.39 -12.91
N GLN A 199 29.08 3.25 -12.16
CA GLN A 199 27.67 3.10 -11.91
C GLN A 199 26.81 3.82 -12.94
N PRO A 200 25.73 3.18 -13.44
CA PRO A 200 24.89 3.76 -14.49
C PRO A 200 24.11 4.98 -14.02
N TRP A 201 23.92 5.15 -12.71
CA TRP A 201 23.18 6.27 -12.13
C TRP A 201 23.98 7.58 -12.08
N THR A 202 25.28 7.58 -12.44
CA THR A 202 26.12 8.79 -12.41
C THR A 202 25.99 9.69 -13.63
N ASP A 203 25.36 9.19 -14.70
CA ASP A 203 25.05 9.98 -15.90
C ASP A 203 23.75 10.76 -15.67
N PHE A 204 23.89 11.95 -15.10
CA PHE A 204 22.80 12.88 -14.82
C PHE A 204 22.25 13.48 -16.13
N GLY A 205 23.12 13.60 -17.15
CA GLY A 205 22.74 14.07 -18.48
C GLY A 205 21.76 13.11 -19.15
N ALA A 206 22.04 11.80 -19.11
CA ALA A 206 21.13 10.75 -19.59
C ALA A 206 19.80 10.74 -18.83
N GLN A 207 19.79 11.23 -17.58
CA GLN A 207 18.61 11.34 -16.72
C GLN A 207 17.90 12.69 -16.84
N SER A 208 18.25 13.51 -17.84
CA SER A 208 17.66 14.82 -18.12
C SER A 208 17.82 15.87 -17.03
N VAL A 209 18.86 15.76 -16.18
CA VAL A 209 19.22 16.84 -15.25
C VAL A 209 19.96 17.93 -16.01
N ALA A 210 19.44 19.15 -15.97
CA ALA A 210 20.06 20.28 -16.63
C ALA A 210 21.45 20.59 -16.02
N ARG A 211 22.43 20.89 -16.89
CA ARG A 211 23.77 21.39 -16.56
C ARG A 211 24.78 20.40 -15.96
N ILE A 212 24.39 19.15 -15.70
CA ILE A 212 25.30 18.13 -15.17
C ILE A 212 25.27 16.93 -16.12
N ASN A 213 26.41 16.60 -16.73
CA ASN A 213 26.56 15.38 -17.52
C ASN A 213 26.86 14.20 -16.60
N ARG A 214 28.07 14.17 -16.03
CA ARG A 214 28.46 13.19 -15.01
C ARG A 214 28.79 13.88 -13.69
N ILE A 215 28.57 13.16 -12.60
CA ILE A 215 28.89 13.65 -11.25
C ILE A 215 30.36 14.08 -11.16
N MET A 216 31.30 13.27 -11.67
CA MET A 216 32.73 13.58 -11.58
C MET A 216 33.11 14.83 -12.39
N ASP A 217 32.48 15.06 -13.53
CA ASP A 217 32.72 16.24 -14.37
C ASP A 217 32.31 17.53 -13.62
N ASP A 218 31.15 17.51 -12.96
CA ASP A 218 30.69 18.65 -12.14
C ASP A 218 31.57 18.84 -10.90
N ILE A 219 32.03 17.77 -10.26
CA ILE A 219 33.00 17.84 -9.16
C ILE A 219 34.29 18.53 -9.61
N GLN A 220 34.86 18.10 -10.75
CA GLN A 220 36.07 18.71 -11.31
C GLN A 220 35.85 20.17 -11.72
N ALA A 221 34.69 20.49 -12.29
CA ALA A 221 34.33 21.86 -12.64
C ALA A 221 34.33 22.76 -11.40
N LYS A 222 33.73 22.31 -10.28
CA LYS A 222 33.72 23.07 -9.01
C LYS A 222 35.10 23.23 -8.40
N LEU A 223 35.94 22.19 -8.41
CA LEU A 223 37.35 22.30 -7.98
C LEU A 223 38.11 23.33 -8.82
N THR A 224 37.95 23.27 -10.14
CA THR A 224 38.61 24.18 -11.08
C THR A 224 38.15 25.62 -10.90
N GLU A 225 36.85 25.82 -10.69
CA GLU A 225 36.27 27.14 -10.43
C GLU A 225 36.76 27.73 -9.10
N ALA A 226 36.84 26.91 -8.05
CA ALA A 226 37.39 27.35 -6.76
C ALA A 226 38.88 27.70 -6.87
N LEU A 227 39.66 26.91 -7.63
CA LEU A 227 41.06 27.22 -7.90
C LEU A 227 41.22 28.53 -8.67
N ALA A 228 40.39 28.76 -9.69
CA ALA A 228 40.44 29.99 -10.48
C ALA A 228 40.13 31.25 -9.65
N ARG A 229 39.37 31.09 -8.56
CA ARG A 229 39.06 32.16 -7.60
C ARG A 229 40.10 32.30 -6.48
N ALA A 230 40.92 31.28 -6.26
CA ALA A 230 41.92 31.27 -5.19
C ALA A 230 43.22 31.99 -5.62
N ASP A 231 43.89 32.65 -4.68
CA ASP A 231 45.23 33.20 -4.93
C ASP A 231 46.26 32.06 -4.97
N ALA A 232 46.78 31.74 -6.16
CA ALA A 232 47.74 30.66 -6.36
C ALA A 232 49.04 30.77 -5.52
N ARG A 233 49.35 31.95 -4.95
CA ARG A 233 50.55 32.14 -4.12
C ARG A 233 50.33 31.87 -2.63
N THR A 234 49.12 32.13 -2.15
CA THR A 234 48.81 32.11 -0.72
C THR A 234 47.70 31.13 -0.38
N GLN A 235 46.99 30.60 -1.36
CA GLN A 235 45.84 29.75 -1.13
C GLN A 235 45.98 28.38 -1.76
N ARG A 236 45.46 27.38 -1.05
CA ARG A 236 45.35 26.00 -1.48
C ARG A 236 43.88 25.61 -1.52
N VAL A 237 43.51 24.84 -2.53
CA VAL A 237 42.18 24.23 -2.66
C VAL A 237 42.33 22.71 -2.58
N ASP A 238 41.57 22.09 -1.69
CA ASP A 238 41.42 20.65 -1.59
C ASP A 238 39.94 20.26 -1.47
N MET A 239 39.65 18.96 -1.61
CA MET A 239 38.30 18.45 -1.50
C MET A 239 38.27 17.09 -0.84
N LEU A 240 37.35 16.91 0.10
CA LEU A 240 36.91 15.60 0.56
C LEU A 240 35.70 15.17 -0.26
N LEU A 241 35.70 13.91 -0.66
CA LEU A 241 34.63 13.25 -1.38
C LEU A 241 34.18 12.02 -0.58
N LEU A 242 32.89 11.86 -0.38
CA LEU A 242 32.29 10.67 0.20
C LEU A 242 31.34 10.05 -0.80
N ASP A 243 31.63 8.84 -1.22
CA ASP A 243 30.70 8.04 -2.01
C ASP A 243 29.98 7.05 -1.11
N SER A 244 28.67 6.95 -1.28
CA SER A 244 27.88 6.05 -0.48
C SER A 244 26.68 5.50 -1.23
N ALA A 245 26.46 4.19 -1.10
CA ALA A 245 25.34 3.51 -1.73
C ALA A 245 24.79 2.43 -0.80
N ASP A 246 23.46 2.37 -0.72
CA ASP A 246 22.74 1.29 -0.07
C ASP A 246 22.77 0.04 -0.95
N ASP A 247 22.65 -1.15 -0.35
CA ASP A 247 22.45 -2.36 -1.15
C ASP A 247 21.10 -2.30 -1.87
N LEU A 248 20.96 -3.01 -3.00
CA LEU A 248 19.67 -3.15 -3.67
C LEU A 248 18.73 -4.03 -2.85
N ARG A 249 18.03 -3.39 -1.91
CA ARG A 249 17.13 -4.07 -1.00
C ARG A 249 15.84 -4.43 -1.70
N THR A 250 15.46 -5.70 -1.62
CA THR A 250 14.19 -6.19 -2.17
C THR A 250 13.02 -5.82 -1.25
N TRP A 251 11.92 -5.39 -1.85
CA TRP A 251 10.67 -5.05 -1.17
C TRP A 251 9.75 -6.27 -1.23
N ASN A 252 9.96 -7.18 -0.28
CA ASN A 252 9.32 -8.48 -0.28
C ASN A 252 7.84 -8.39 0.12
N GLY A 253 7.01 -9.30 -0.39
CA GLY A 253 5.56 -9.33 -0.15
C GLY A 253 4.70 -9.24 -1.40
N GLY A 254 5.29 -9.32 -2.59
CA GLY A 254 4.59 -9.43 -3.86
C GLY A 254 5.31 -10.40 -4.79
N LEU A 255 4.63 -10.87 -5.84
CA LEU A 255 5.25 -11.81 -6.80
C LEU A 255 6.16 -11.10 -7.81
N ALA A 256 5.80 -9.88 -8.24
CA ALA A 256 6.69 -9.07 -9.04
C ALA A 256 7.81 -8.51 -8.16
N VAL A 257 9.05 -8.73 -8.56
CA VAL A 257 10.23 -8.17 -7.90
C VAL A 257 10.10 -6.65 -7.92
N ALA A 258 10.28 -6.04 -6.75
CA ALA A 258 10.48 -4.61 -6.56
C ALA A 258 11.63 -4.44 -5.58
N GLY A 259 12.51 -3.47 -5.82
CA GLY A 259 13.64 -3.18 -4.94
C GLY A 259 14.16 -1.78 -5.17
N THR A 260 14.89 -1.23 -4.20
CA THR A 260 15.48 0.11 -4.31
C THR A 260 16.80 0.19 -3.58
N SER A 261 17.71 1.02 -4.10
CA SER A 261 18.97 1.40 -3.46
C SER A 261 19.10 2.93 -3.56
N ALA A 262 19.29 3.58 -2.41
CA ALA A 262 19.61 4.99 -2.37
C ALA A 262 21.12 5.18 -2.49
N PHE A 263 21.53 6.22 -3.20
CA PHE A 263 22.92 6.60 -3.36
C PHE A 263 23.08 8.09 -3.03
N ASP A 264 24.25 8.45 -2.51
CA ASP A 264 24.68 9.84 -2.45
C ASP A 264 26.20 9.99 -2.54
N VAL A 265 26.57 11.19 -2.96
CA VAL A 265 27.94 11.67 -3.01
C VAL A 265 27.99 13.02 -2.30
N VAL A 266 28.79 13.13 -1.24
CA VAL A 266 28.99 14.38 -0.49
C VAL A 266 30.37 14.93 -0.82
N THR A 267 30.45 16.20 -1.20
CA THR A 267 31.71 16.90 -1.40
C THR A 267 31.85 18.04 -0.40
N LEU A 268 33.00 18.08 0.27
CA LEU A 268 33.42 19.19 1.11
C LEU A 268 34.64 19.83 0.45
N LEU A 269 34.41 20.92 -0.27
CA LEU A 269 35.48 21.71 -0.90
C LEU A 269 36.04 22.66 0.15
N ARG A 270 37.34 22.63 0.40
CA ARG A 270 38.00 23.51 1.37
C ARG A 270 39.05 24.38 0.70
N VAL A 271 39.04 25.65 1.06
CA VAL A 271 40.04 26.65 0.67
C VAL A 271 40.81 27.04 1.93
N GLN A 272 42.13 26.97 1.85
CA GLN A 272 43.02 27.31 2.95
C GLN A 272 43.95 28.45 2.54
N ASN A 273 44.25 29.34 3.48
CA ASN A 273 45.26 30.38 3.34
C ASN A 273 46.55 29.92 4.05
N CYS A 274 47.63 29.83 3.29
CA CYS A 274 48.93 29.37 3.67
C CYS A 274 49.89 30.55 3.81
N THR A 275 50.64 30.56 4.91
CA THR A 275 51.59 31.64 5.20
C THR A 275 52.92 31.47 4.46
N ASP A 276 53.21 30.27 3.99
CA ASP A 276 54.45 29.88 3.35
C ASP A 276 54.24 29.42 1.91
N ALA A 277 55.21 29.71 1.02
CA ALA A 277 55.17 29.31 -0.38
C ALA A 277 55.20 27.78 -0.60
N HIS A 278 55.53 27.01 0.44
CA HIS A 278 55.51 25.54 0.44
C HIS A 278 54.20 24.95 0.95
N HIS A 279 53.21 25.79 1.31
CA HIS A 279 51.88 25.40 1.78
C HIS A 279 51.91 24.39 2.94
N THR A 280 52.83 24.58 3.89
CA THR A 280 52.99 23.74 5.08
C THR A 280 52.22 24.28 6.29
N GLN A 281 52.01 25.59 6.39
CA GLN A 281 51.24 26.23 7.44
C GLN A 281 50.01 26.93 6.87
N CYS A 282 48.92 26.17 6.76
CA CYS A 282 47.66 26.60 6.17
C CYS A 282 46.54 26.66 7.21
N THR A 283 45.69 27.67 7.09
CA THR A 283 44.48 27.85 7.90
C THR A 283 43.27 27.87 6.99
N THR A 284 42.20 27.16 7.36
CA THR A 284 41.00 27.12 6.52
C THR A 284 40.30 28.47 6.51
N VAL A 285 39.94 28.94 5.32
CA VAL A 285 39.21 30.20 5.10
C VAL A 285 37.81 29.99 4.53
N ALA A 286 37.57 28.88 3.83
CA ALA A 286 36.23 28.57 3.33
C ALA A 286 36.02 27.05 3.23
N ILE A 287 34.79 26.61 3.50
CA ILE A 287 34.32 25.24 3.27
C ILE A 287 32.97 25.30 2.55
N THR A 288 32.81 24.53 1.48
CA THR A 288 31.53 24.37 0.77
C THR A 288 31.05 22.93 0.85
N ASP A 289 29.88 22.71 1.44
CA ASP A 289 29.15 21.43 1.47
C ASP A 289 28.20 21.35 0.27
N TYR A 290 28.46 20.42 -0.63
CA TYR A 290 27.67 20.16 -1.83
C TYR A 290 27.36 18.68 -1.95
N ARG A 291 26.15 18.34 -2.41
CA ARG A 291 25.65 16.96 -2.38
C ARG A 291 24.99 16.56 -3.67
N TYR A 292 25.15 15.28 -3.99
CA TYR A 292 24.45 14.57 -5.04
C TYR A 292 23.69 13.42 -4.40
N GLU A 293 22.42 13.21 -4.74
CA GLU A 293 21.65 12.10 -4.19
C GLU A 293 20.60 11.58 -5.17
N GLY A 294 20.20 10.33 -4.98
CA GLY A 294 19.12 9.74 -5.75
C GLY A 294 18.79 8.33 -5.30
N VAL A 295 17.83 7.73 -5.98
CA VAL A 295 17.44 6.33 -5.75
C VAL A 295 17.28 5.61 -7.08
N ILE A 296 17.99 4.49 -7.19
CA ILE A 296 17.74 3.49 -8.21
C ILE A 296 16.70 2.47 -7.70
N GLY A 297 15.83 2.05 -8.60
CA GLY A 297 14.82 1.03 -8.37
C GLY A 297 14.96 -0.12 -9.36
N LEU A 298 14.55 -1.31 -8.93
CA LEU A 298 14.43 -2.51 -9.74
C LEU A 298 12.96 -2.93 -9.74
N THR A 299 12.40 -3.24 -10.91
CA THR A 299 11.03 -3.78 -11.01
C THR A 299 10.85 -4.72 -12.18
N ALA A 300 10.13 -5.82 -11.94
CA ALA A 300 9.66 -6.73 -12.99
C ALA A 300 8.15 -6.58 -13.28
N THR A 301 7.49 -5.57 -12.68
CA THR A 301 6.02 -5.45 -12.70
C THR A 301 5.45 -5.29 -14.11
N ARG A 302 6.20 -4.66 -15.03
CA ARG A 302 5.81 -4.50 -16.44
C ARG A 302 5.63 -5.86 -17.14
N ASN A 303 6.45 -6.85 -16.80
CA ASN A 303 6.37 -8.20 -17.38
C ASN A 303 5.09 -8.92 -16.94
N TYR A 304 4.61 -8.63 -15.74
CA TYR A 304 3.37 -9.19 -15.19
C TYR A 304 2.10 -8.43 -15.64
N TYR A 305 2.23 -7.28 -16.31
CA TYR A 305 1.08 -6.43 -16.66
C TYR A 305 -0.02 -7.18 -17.42
N ARG A 306 0.33 -8.00 -18.40
CA ARG A 306 -0.66 -8.77 -19.19
C ARG A 306 -1.45 -9.74 -18.31
N PHE A 307 -0.76 -10.43 -17.40
CA PHE A 307 -1.37 -11.37 -16.48
C PHE A 307 -2.31 -10.65 -15.48
N VAL A 308 -1.83 -9.59 -14.84
CA VAL A 308 -2.60 -8.79 -13.89
C VAL A 308 -3.82 -8.15 -14.57
N ARG A 309 -3.64 -7.62 -15.79
CA ARG A 309 -4.73 -7.08 -16.62
C ARG A 309 -5.80 -8.12 -16.89
N LEU A 310 -5.42 -9.34 -17.26
CA LEU A 310 -6.36 -10.43 -17.52
C LEU A 310 -7.17 -10.77 -16.26
N LEU A 311 -6.51 -10.94 -15.12
CA LEU A 311 -7.18 -11.26 -13.85
C LEU A 311 -8.21 -10.19 -13.46
N ARG A 312 -7.81 -8.91 -13.49
CA ARG A 312 -8.69 -7.78 -13.15
C ARG A 312 -9.83 -7.62 -14.17
N LEU A 313 -9.54 -7.76 -15.46
CA LEU A 313 -10.57 -7.69 -16.51
C LEU A 313 -11.63 -8.78 -16.34
N VAL A 314 -11.21 -10.04 -16.20
CA VAL A 314 -12.12 -11.17 -16.01
C VAL A 314 -12.91 -11.02 -14.72
N GLY A 315 -12.26 -10.63 -13.62
CA GLY A 315 -12.92 -10.38 -12.34
C GLY A 315 -13.97 -9.25 -12.43
N GLN A 316 -13.65 -8.16 -13.13
CA GLN A 316 -14.56 -7.04 -13.32
C GLN A 316 -15.74 -7.41 -14.22
N LEU A 317 -15.49 -8.07 -15.36
CA LEU A 317 -16.55 -8.52 -16.27
C LEU A 317 -17.49 -9.52 -15.58
N TYR A 318 -16.95 -10.43 -14.78
CA TYR A 318 -17.75 -11.36 -13.97
C TYR A 318 -18.71 -10.60 -13.04
N ASN A 319 -18.19 -9.63 -12.29
CA ASN A 319 -19.00 -8.87 -11.35
C ASN A 319 -20.02 -7.96 -12.06
N ILE A 320 -19.66 -7.33 -13.18
CA ILE A 320 -20.61 -6.57 -14.01
C ILE A 320 -21.75 -7.49 -14.47
N GLY A 321 -21.42 -8.66 -15.02
CA GLY A 321 -22.40 -9.66 -15.43
C GLY A 321 -23.28 -10.11 -14.27
N ARG A 322 -22.70 -10.34 -13.09
CA ARG A 322 -23.43 -10.68 -11.87
C ARG A 322 -24.41 -9.58 -11.45
N VAL A 323 -24.03 -8.31 -11.51
CA VAL A 323 -24.94 -7.19 -11.19
C VAL A 323 -26.07 -7.10 -12.21
N ALA A 324 -25.80 -7.28 -13.49
CA ALA A 324 -26.82 -7.29 -14.55
C ALA A 324 -27.81 -8.45 -14.37
N LEU A 325 -27.30 -9.67 -14.10
CA LEU A 325 -28.13 -10.85 -13.82
C LEU A 325 -28.94 -10.69 -12.55
N LEU A 326 -28.39 -10.04 -11.51
CA LEU A 326 -29.11 -9.73 -10.29
C LEU A 326 -30.31 -8.80 -10.57
N PHE A 327 -30.10 -7.75 -11.36
CA PHE A 327 -31.17 -6.85 -11.77
C PHE A 327 -32.24 -7.57 -12.60
N ALA A 328 -31.82 -8.43 -13.54
CA ALA A 328 -32.74 -9.27 -14.31
C ALA A 328 -33.53 -10.24 -13.41
N GLY A 329 -32.88 -10.88 -12.44
CA GLY A 329 -33.53 -11.74 -11.46
C GLY A 329 -34.55 -11.00 -10.60
N CYS A 330 -34.24 -9.76 -10.18
CA CYS A 330 -35.20 -8.88 -9.50
C CYS A 330 -36.40 -8.55 -10.40
N TYR A 331 -36.15 -8.27 -11.69
CA TYR A 331 -37.22 -8.02 -12.66
C TYR A 331 -38.14 -9.23 -12.81
N PHE A 332 -37.60 -10.41 -13.13
CA PHE A 332 -38.39 -11.63 -13.29
C PHE A 332 -39.09 -12.08 -12.00
N ALA A 333 -38.51 -11.81 -10.83
CA ALA A 333 -39.16 -12.07 -9.55
C ALA A 333 -40.43 -11.22 -9.38
N ARG A 334 -40.35 -9.93 -9.73
CA ARG A 334 -41.45 -8.98 -9.51
C ARG A 334 -42.52 -9.04 -10.60
N THR A 335 -42.18 -9.41 -11.84
CA THR A 335 -43.18 -9.45 -12.94
C THR A 335 -44.21 -10.57 -12.82
N VAL A 336 -43.91 -11.63 -12.07
CA VAL A 336 -44.82 -12.76 -11.86
C VAL A 336 -45.88 -12.47 -10.79
N GLU A 337 -45.62 -11.50 -9.91
CA GLU A 337 -46.59 -11.12 -8.88
C GLU A 337 -47.84 -10.50 -9.51
N ALA A 338 -49.02 -10.89 -9.02
CA ALA A 338 -50.30 -10.44 -9.55
C ALA A 338 -50.43 -8.91 -9.61
N LYS A 339 -49.82 -8.20 -8.64
CA LYS A 339 -49.77 -6.74 -8.54
C LYS A 339 -49.05 -6.06 -9.71
N TYR A 340 -48.07 -6.73 -10.31
CA TYR A 340 -47.23 -6.17 -11.37
C TYR A 340 -47.35 -6.89 -12.70
N ALA A 341 -48.00 -8.06 -12.77
CA ALA A 341 -48.17 -8.85 -14.00
C ALA A 341 -48.70 -8.01 -15.17
N ARG A 342 -49.74 -7.20 -14.91
CA ARG A 342 -50.39 -6.31 -15.89
C ARG A 342 -49.89 -4.85 -15.86
N ALA A 343 -48.88 -4.54 -15.05
CA ALA A 343 -48.35 -3.18 -14.93
C ALA A 343 -47.49 -2.79 -16.17
N PRO A 344 -47.40 -1.49 -16.50
CA PRO A 344 -46.55 -1.02 -17.60
C PRO A 344 -45.06 -1.25 -17.31
N LEU A 345 -44.26 -1.33 -18.38
CA LEU A 345 -42.81 -1.64 -18.29
C LEU A 345 -42.06 -0.71 -17.33
N LYS A 346 -42.36 0.60 -17.35
CA LYS A 346 -41.76 1.59 -16.45
C LYS A 346 -41.98 1.23 -14.97
N THR A 347 -43.19 0.80 -14.60
CA THR A 347 -43.51 0.40 -13.23
C THR A 347 -42.81 -0.90 -12.85
N LYS A 348 -42.73 -1.86 -13.77
CA LYS A 348 -41.99 -3.12 -13.57
C LYS A 348 -40.49 -2.86 -13.34
N LEU A 349 -39.87 -2.02 -14.18
CA LEU A 349 -38.47 -1.63 -14.04
C LEU A 349 -38.20 -0.84 -12.76
N TRP A 350 -39.08 0.09 -12.40
CA TRP A 350 -38.97 0.82 -11.14
C TRP A 350 -39.05 -0.10 -9.92
N CYS A 351 -39.97 -1.06 -9.94
CA CYS A 351 -40.09 -2.05 -8.88
C CYS A 351 -38.87 -2.98 -8.80
N ALA A 352 -38.33 -3.41 -9.94
CA ALA A 352 -37.09 -4.17 -10.02
C ALA A 352 -35.91 -3.38 -9.42
N LEU A 353 -35.77 -2.09 -9.76
CA LEU A 353 -34.75 -1.21 -9.21
C LEU A 353 -34.88 -1.06 -7.69
N ARG A 354 -36.09 -0.84 -7.17
CA ARG A 354 -36.33 -0.77 -5.72
C ARG A 354 -35.97 -2.08 -5.02
N THR A 355 -36.28 -3.22 -5.63
CA THR A 355 -35.93 -4.56 -5.11
C THR A 355 -34.41 -4.76 -5.12
N PHE A 356 -33.74 -4.39 -6.22
CA PHE A 356 -32.29 -4.42 -6.36
C PHE A 356 -31.60 -3.58 -5.27
N LEU A 357 -32.07 -2.36 -5.00
CA LEU A 357 -31.51 -1.47 -3.98
C LEU A 357 -31.75 -1.94 -2.53
N ARG A 358 -32.67 -2.90 -2.29
CA ARG A 358 -32.86 -3.53 -0.98
C ARG A 358 -31.78 -4.57 -0.68
N ILE A 359 -31.15 -5.13 -1.72
CA ILE A 359 -30.07 -6.11 -1.59
C ILE A 359 -28.78 -5.36 -1.24
N PRO A 360 -28.08 -5.72 -0.15
CA PRO A 360 -26.84 -5.05 0.21
C PRO A 360 -25.77 -5.22 -0.88
N ALA A 361 -25.30 -4.10 -1.44
CA ALA A 361 -24.31 -4.11 -2.53
C ALA A 361 -23.03 -4.89 -2.17
N GLN A 362 -22.61 -4.89 -0.91
CA GLN A 362 -21.40 -5.59 -0.45
C GLN A 362 -21.54 -7.11 -0.50
N VAL A 363 -22.75 -7.66 -0.39
CA VAL A 363 -23.00 -9.10 -0.62
C VAL A 363 -22.86 -9.43 -2.10
N VAL A 364 -23.27 -8.50 -2.96
CA VAL A 364 -23.14 -8.65 -4.41
C VAL A 364 -21.68 -8.51 -4.84
N ILE A 365 -20.93 -7.54 -4.32
CA ILE A 365 -19.53 -7.32 -4.72
C ILE A 365 -18.61 -8.40 -4.15
N TYR A 366 -18.72 -8.70 -2.85
CA TYR A 366 -17.78 -9.60 -2.16
C TYR A 366 -18.30 -11.03 -1.99
N GLY A 367 -19.54 -11.34 -2.39
CA GLY A 367 -20.13 -12.66 -2.13
C GLY A 367 -19.43 -13.82 -2.86
N SER A 368 -19.13 -13.68 -4.15
CA SER A 368 -18.52 -14.74 -4.95
C SER A 368 -17.01 -14.88 -4.70
N TRP A 369 -16.53 -16.13 -4.62
CA TRP A 369 -15.10 -16.44 -4.49
C TRP A 369 -14.30 -16.07 -5.73
N PHE A 370 -14.87 -16.29 -6.91
CA PHE A 370 -14.15 -16.16 -8.17
C PHE A 370 -13.54 -14.76 -8.36
N PRO A 371 -14.31 -13.65 -8.33
CA PRO A 371 -13.74 -12.31 -8.45
C PRO A 371 -12.82 -11.98 -7.27
N VAL A 372 -13.15 -12.39 -6.04
CA VAL A 372 -12.31 -12.13 -4.86
C VAL A 372 -10.92 -12.74 -5.02
N LEU A 373 -10.82 -13.98 -5.52
CA LEU A 373 -9.55 -14.65 -5.81
C LEU A 373 -8.79 -13.95 -6.94
N LEU A 374 -9.46 -13.61 -8.05
CA LEU A 374 -8.82 -12.94 -9.18
C LEU A 374 -8.21 -11.59 -8.78
N PHE A 375 -8.96 -10.76 -8.06
CA PHE A 375 -8.47 -9.46 -7.58
C PHE A 375 -7.40 -9.61 -6.50
N SER A 376 -7.54 -10.58 -5.59
CA SER A 376 -6.52 -10.86 -4.57
C SER A 376 -5.21 -11.30 -5.20
N ILE A 377 -5.24 -12.24 -6.15
CA ILE A 377 -4.03 -12.71 -6.86
C ILE A 377 -3.42 -11.54 -7.66
N ALA A 378 -4.24 -10.76 -8.35
CA ALA A 378 -3.76 -9.60 -9.10
C ALA A 378 -3.04 -8.58 -8.19
N HIS A 379 -3.59 -8.31 -6.99
CA HIS A 379 -2.97 -7.44 -5.99
C HIS A 379 -1.68 -8.04 -5.43
N ILE A 380 -1.67 -9.33 -5.08
CA ILE A 380 -0.48 -10.08 -4.62
C ILE A 380 0.67 -9.97 -5.64
N VAL A 381 0.37 -9.90 -6.94
CA VAL A 381 1.41 -9.78 -7.97
C VAL A 381 2.10 -8.42 -7.93
N ASP A 382 1.36 -7.32 -7.89
CA ASP A 382 1.91 -5.97 -8.12
C ASP A 382 1.99 -5.05 -6.88
N VAL A 383 1.54 -5.52 -5.71
CA VAL A 383 1.47 -4.71 -4.49
C VAL A 383 2.82 -4.16 -4.01
N SER A 384 3.92 -4.93 -4.14
CA SER A 384 5.24 -4.46 -3.71
C SER A 384 5.67 -3.19 -4.45
N PHE A 385 5.50 -3.18 -5.77
CA PHE A 385 5.82 -2.01 -6.58
C PHE A 385 4.80 -0.89 -6.38
N LEU A 386 3.51 -1.20 -6.26
CA LEU A 386 2.47 -0.21 -5.94
C LEU A 386 2.84 0.58 -4.68
N TYR A 387 3.17 -0.11 -3.59
CA TYR A 387 3.47 0.57 -2.34
C TYR A 387 4.83 1.27 -2.38
N ALA A 388 5.80 0.80 -3.17
CA ALA A 388 7.01 1.56 -3.47
C ALA A 388 6.69 2.91 -4.13
N THR A 389 5.80 2.91 -5.13
CA THR A 389 5.40 4.15 -5.79
C THR A 389 4.64 5.11 -4.87
N ILE A 390 3.80 4.59 -3.97
CA ILE A 390 3.13 5.41 -2.93
C ILE A 390 4.15 6.04 -1.98
N PHE A 391 5.11 5.24 -1.52
CA PHE A 391 6.17 5.70 -0.63
C PHE A 391 6.96 6.87 -1.23
N TYR A 392 7.43 6.74 -2.48
CA TYR A 392 8.13 7.84 -3.14
C TYR A 392 7.22 9.01 -3.49
N GLY A 393 5.94 8.77 -3.78
CA GLY A 393 4.94 9.83 -3.94
C GLY A 393 4.82 10.72 -2.70
N PHE A 394 4.79 10.12 -1.50
CA PHE A 394 4.84 10.88 -0.25
C PHE A 394 6.19 11.55 0.01
N ILE A 395 7.30 10.99 -0.48
CA ILE A 395 8.60 11.64 -0.37
C ILE A 395 8.62 12.95 -1.14
N VAL A 396 8.14 12.95 -2.38
CA VAL A 396 8.10 14.13 -3.26
C VAL A 396 7.19 15.20 -2.69
N LEU A 397 5.99 14.84 -2.21
CA LEU A 397 5.04 15.81 -1.63
C LEU A 397 5.56 16.51 -0.37
N ASN A 398 6.34 15.81 0.45
CA ASN A 398 6.94 16.37 1.67
C ASN A 398 8.28 17.07 1.42
N GLY A 399 8.81 17.02 0.18
CA GLY A 399 9.98 17.76 -0.24
C GLY A 399 9.65 19.22 -0.53
N ALA A 400 10.65 20.11 -0.51
CA ALA A 400 10.50 21.53 -0.84
C ALA A 400 10.24 21.81 -2.33
N VAL A 401 9.78 20.80 -3.09
CA VAL A 401 9.43 20.92 -4.51
C VAL A 401 7.99 21.40 -4.59
N ASN A 402 7.73 22.42 -5.42
CA ASN A 402 6.38 22.95 -5.64
C ASN A 402 5.41 21.81 -5.98
N VAL A 403 4.51 21.48 -5.05
CA VAL A 403 3.51 20.43 -5.22
C VAL A 403 2.63 20.78 -6.42
N THR A 404 2.69 19.97 -7.46
CA THR A 404 1.85 20.16 -8.65
C THR A 404 0.52 19.42 -8.49
N LEU A 405 -0.54 19.93 -9.12
CA LEU A 405 -1.85 19.25 -9.13
C LEU A 405 -1.75 17.84 -9.74
N ASP A 406 -0.86 17.64 -10.71
CA ASP A 406 -0.60 16.34 -11.34
C ASP A 406 -0.01 15.32 -10.35
N GLN A 407 0.91 15.75 -9.47
CA GLN A 407 1.46 14.90 -8.41
C GLN A 407 0.39 14.50 -7.39
N ILE A 408 -0.47 15.45 -6.98
CA ILE A 408 -1.59 15.15 -6.07
C ILE A 408 -2.57 14.17 -6.72
N TYR A 409 -2.92 14.39 -7.99
CA TYR A 409 -3.81 13.50 -8.73
C TYR A 409 -3.21 12.09 -8.86
N THR A 410 -1.94 12.00 -9.24
CA THR A 410 -1.22 10.71 -9.38
C THR A 410 -1.15 9.97 -8.06
N LEU A 411 -0.79 10.65 -6.96
CA LEU A 411 -0.82 10.02 -5.64
C LEU A 411 -2.25 9.60 -5.27
N GLY A 412 -3.26 10.41 -5.53
CA GLY A 412 -4.66 10.07 -5.35
C GLY A 412 -5.03 8.77 -6.06
N VAL A 413 -4.65 8.61 -7.32
CA VAL A 413 -4.84 7.36 -8.09
C VAL A 413 -4.12 6.19 -7.42
N LEU A 414 -2.87 6.35 -7.00
CA LEU A 414 -2.12 5.29 -6.30
C LEU A 414 -2.77 4.90 -4.96
N LEU A 415 -3.30 5.86 -4.20
CA LEU A 415 -4.06 5.59 -2.97
C LEU A 415 -5.39 4.90 -3.27
N THR A 416 -6.03 5.16 -4.41
CA THR A 416 -7.19 4.34 -4.83
C THR A 416 -6.79 2.91 -5.18
N CYS A 417 -5.61 2.70 -5.78
CA CYS A 417 -5.07 1.36 -5.99
C CYS A 417 -4.77 0.66 -4.66
N HIS A 418 -4.29 1.37 -3.63
CA HIS A 418 -4.02 0.82 -2.31
C HIS A 418 -5.28 0.15 -1.71
N MET A 419 -6.45 0.74 -1.93
CA MET A 419 -7.74 0.20 -1.47
C MET A 419 -8.09 -1.20 -2.02
N ARG A 420 -7.36 -1.70 -3.03
CA ARG A 420 -7.52 -3.07 -3.53
C ARG A 420 -7.15 -4.13 -2.49
N ASN A 421 -6.45 -3.75 -1.42
CA ASN A 421 -6.27 -4.62 -0.26
C ASN A 421 -7.59 -5.03 0.42
N VAL A 422 -8.72 -4.36 0.13
CA VAL A 422 -10.07 -4.82 0.51
C VAL A 422 -10.37 -6.23 0.00
N TRP A 423 -9.79 -6.64 -1.13
CA TRP A 423 -9.95 -7.98 -1.68
C TRP A 423 -9.23 -9.03 -0.82
N LEU A 424 -8.05 -8.71 -0.29
CA LEU A 424 -7.36 -9.55 0.69
C LEU A 424 -8.16 -9.64 2.00
N LEU A 425 -8.70 -8.52 2.47
CA LEU A 425 -9.55 -8.51 3.66
C LEU A 425 -10.84 -9.34 3.46
N SER A 426 -11.44 -9.24 2.27
CA SER A 426 -12.59 -10.08 1.87
C SER A 426 -12.21 -11.56 1.86
N LEU A 427 -11.07 -11.92 1.27
CA LEU A 427 -10.55 -13.28 1.25
C LEU A 427 -10.34 -13.82 2.68
N ALA A 428 -9.69 -13.05 3.55
CA ALA A 428 -9.49 -13.41 4.95
C ALA A 428 -10.83 -13.58 5.68
N SER A 429 -11.79 -12.67 5.48
CA SER A 429 -13.13 -12.77 6.07
C SER A 429 -13.84 -14.08 5.68
N LYS A 430 -13.70 -14.52 4.42
CA LYS A 430 -14.26 -15.79 3.94
C LYS A 430 -13.61 -16.99 4.62
N VAL A 431 -12.28 -17.00 4.73
CA VAL A 431 -11.53 -18.06 5.42
C VAL A 431 -11.97 -18.15 6.88
N VAL A 432 -12.12 -17.03 7.58
CA VAL A 432 -12.60 -16.98 8.97
C VAL A 432 -14.01 -17.55 9.11
N VAL A 433 -14.93 -17.21 8.19
CA VAL A 433 -16.31 -17.73 8.20
C VAL A 433 -16.34 -19.24 7.94
N VAL A 434 -15.51 -19.74 7.03
CA VAL A 434 -15.39 -21.18 6.74
C VAL A 434 -14.80 -21.93 7.94
N ALA A 435 -13.77 -21.38 8.58
CA ALA A 435 -13.10 -22.00 9.72
C ALA A 435 -13.97 -22.06 10.99
N ASN A 436 -14.74 -21.00 11.27
CA ASN A 436 -15.56 -20.89 12.49
C ASN A 436 -16.94 -21.57 12.39
N TYR A 437 -17.12 -22.46 11.41
CA TYR A 437 -18.41 -23.04 11.13
C TYR A 437 -18.91 -23.99 12.24
N ARG A 438 -20.10 -23.70 12.78
CA ARG A 438 -20.83 -24.61 13.71
C ARG A 438 -22.13 -25.11 13.09
N ARG A 439 -22.27 -26.43 12.97
CA ARG A 439 -23.38 -27.15 12.28
C ARG A 439 -24.79 -27.01 12.88
N ARG A 440 -25.00 -26.25 13.96
CA ARG A 440 -26.16 -26.46 14.85
C ARG A 440 -27.38 -25.54 14.61
N LYS A 441 -27.32 -24.50 13.77
CA LYS A 441 -28.45 -23.55 13.52
C LYS A 441 -28.48 -23.02 12.08
N PRO A 442 -29.63 -22.60 11.52
CA PRO A 442 -29.76 -21.99 10.19
C PRO A 442 -29.26 -20.53 10.19
N MET A 443 -28.06 -20.30 10.73
CA MET A 443 -27.46 -18.98 10.85
C MET A 443 -26.04 -19.03 10.28
N ILE A 444 -25.72 -18.07 9.42
CA ILE A 444 -24.37 -17.83 8.93
C ILE A 444 -23.89 -16.51 9.51
N VAL A 445 -22.73 -16.53 10.17
CA VAL A 445 -22.10 -15.31 10.67
C VAL A 445 -21.41 -14.62 9.51
N GLY A 446 -21.71 -13.35 9.29
CA GLY A 446 -21.04 -12.49 8.30
C GLY A 446 -20.54 -11.21 8.93
N PHE A 447 -19.53 -10.59 8.30
CA PHE A 447 -19.03 -9.28 8.69
C PHE A 447 -19.92 -8.16 8.14
N CYS A 448 -20.15 -7.10 8.89
CA CYS A 448 -20.85 -5.92 8.38
C CYS A 448 -20.14 -5.38 7.12
N GLY A 449 -20.80 -5.42 5.97
CA GLY A 449 -20.13 -5.24 4.67
C GLY A 449 -19.42 -3.89 4.48
N TYR A 450 -19.90 -2.82 5.13
CA TYR A 450 -19.29 -1.49 5.07
C TYR A 450 -17.98 -1.39 5.89
N LEU A 451 -17.74 -2.31 6.83
CA LEU A 451 -16.52 -2.31 7.63
C LEU A 451 -15.29 -2.70 6.81
N LEU A 452 -15.45 -3.54 5.78
CA LEU A 452 -14.34 -3.95 4.92
C LEU A 452 -13.71 -2.76 4.18
N PRO A 453 -14.46 -1.96 3.37
CA PRO A 453 -13.90 -0.79 2.72
C PRO A 453 -13.47 0.29 3.72
N LEU A 454 -14.14 0.44 4.87
CA LEU A 454 -13.70 1.38 5.90
C LEU A 454 -12.34 1.00 6.49
N THR A 455 -12.13 -0.28 6.79
CA THR A 455 -10.85 -0.79 7.30
C THR A 455 -9.74 -0.60 6.27
N SER A 456 -10.02 -0.90 5.00
CA SER A 456 -9.12 -0.64 3.88
C SER A 456 -8.78 0.85 3.76
N LEU A 457 -9.75 1.75 3.93
CA LEU A 457 -9.52 3.20 3.90
C LEU A 457 -8.63 3.66 5.04
N LEU A 458 -8.92 3.21 6.27
CA LEU A 458 -8.11 3.54 7.44
C LEU A 458 -6.67 3.00 7.33
N SER A 459 -6.47 1.90 6.60
CA SER A 459 -5.13 1.33 6.41
C SER A 459 -4.16 2.26 5.69
N ILE A 460 -4.66 3.20 4.86
CA ILE A 460 -3.84 4.22 4.18
C ILE A 460 -3.11 5.13 5.18
N VAL A 461 -3.68 5.39 6.35
CA VAL A 461 -3.07 6.26 7.37
C VAL A 461 -1.71 5.74 7.81
N PHE A 462 -1.52 4.41 7.81
CA PHE A 462 -0.27 3.78 8.19
C PHE A 462 0.84 3.91 7.11
N GLU A 463 0.49 4.28 5.89
CA GLU A 463 1.44 4.55 4.80
C GLU A 463 1.88 6.03 4.76
N ILE A 464 1.29 6.89 5.58
CA ILE A 464 1.64 8.32 5.63
C ILE A 464 3.04 8.49 6.22
N ARG A 465 3.85 9.29 5.52
CA ARG A 465 5.19 9.69 5.95
C ARG A 465 5.12 10.72 7.08
N VAL A 466 5.87 10.48 8.16
CA VAL A 466 6.00 11.37 9.31
C VAL A 466 7.45 11.84 9.40
N ASN A 467 7.72 13.08 8.98
CA ASN A 467 9.08 13.61 8.91
C ASN A 467 9.74 13.83 10.28
N GLY A 468 8.96 14.22 11.29
CA GLY A 468 9.49 14.50 12.65
C GLY A 468 10.09 13.29 13.35
N GLU A 469 9.77 12.10 12.87
CA GLU A 469 10.16 10.82 13.45
C GLU A 469 11.12 10.04 12.54
N ARG A 470 11.80 10.78 11.67
CA ARG A 470 12.83 10.23 10.79
C ARG A 470 14.00 9.75 11.66
N ASP A 471 14.32 8.46 11.56
CA ASP A 471 15.51 7.89 12.21
C ASP A 471 16.47 7.34 11.16
N THR A 472 17.74 7.72 11.28
CA THR A 472 18.89 7.22 10.51
C THR A 472 20.07 6.86 11.42
N HIS A 473 19.83 6.49 12.67
CA HIS A 473 20.84 6.11 13.65
C HIS A 473 21.75 4.95 13.17
N LEU A 474 23.05 5.09 13.40
CA LEU A 474 24.06 4.08 13.06
C LEU A 474 24.01 2.95 14.08
N GLU A 475 23.60 1.75 13.68
CA GLU A 475 23.56 0.59 14.57
C GLU A 475 24.90 -0.15 14.62
N PHE A 476 25.60 -0.24 13.49
CA PHE A 476 26.84 -1.00 13.38
C PHE A 476 27.72 -0.45 12.26
N ILE A 477 29.04 -0.38 12.50
CA ILE A 477 30.04 0.03 11.51
C ILE A 477 31.18 -0.99 11.53
N SER A 478 31.63 -1.38 10.34
CA SER A 478 32.78 -2.27 10.16
C SER A 478 33.66 -1.77 9.03
N ALA A 479 34.98 -1.78 9.23
CA ALA A 479 35.92 -1.57 8.14
C ALA A 479 35.74 -2.69 7.10
N ALA A 480 35.74 -2.31 5.83
CA ALA A 480 35.59 -3.24 4.72
C ALA A 480 36.65 -2.95 3.66
N LEU A 481 37.21 -4.00 3.06
CA LEU A 481 38.06 -3.90 1.87
C LEU A 481 37.35 -4.58 0.70
N PRO A 482 36.19 -4.07 0.24
CA PRO A 482 35.48 -4.70 -0.85
C PRO A 482 36.26 -4.48 -2.16
N THR A 483 36.40 -5.54 -2.95
CA THR A 483 36.81 -5.38 -4.35
C THR A 483 35.74 -4.57 -5.09
N PRO A 484 36.10 -3.79 -6.13
CA PRO A 484 35.12 -3.05 -6.94
C PRO A 484 33.98 -3.94 -7.46
N ASN A 485 34.30 -5.17 -7.86
CA ASN A 485 33.30 -6.16 -8.29
C ASN A 485 32.30 -6.51 -7.19
N LEU A 486 32.76 -6.65 -5.93
CA LEU A 486 31.87 -6.96 -4.81
C LEU A 486 30.98 -5.75 -4.47
N ALA A 487 31.52 -4.53 -4.53
CA ALA A 487 30.73 -3.31 -4.35
C ALA A 487 29.64 -3.19 -5.42
N PHE A 488 30.00 -3.41 -6.69
CA PHE A 488 29.06 -3.41 -7.81
C PHE A 488 27.97 -4.47 -7.67
N ILE A 489 28.33 -5.71 -7.30
CA ILE A 489 27.33 -6.77 -7.05
C ILE A 489 26.37 -6.35 -5.94
N ARG A 490 26.85 -5.72 -4.86
CA ARG A 490 26.00 -5.28 -3.74
C ARG A 490 25.03 -4.16 -4.10
N GLU A 491 25.46 -3.25 -4.97
CA GLU A 491 24.57 -2.20 -5.51
C GLU A 491 23.49 -2.75 -6.44
N LEU A 492 23.67 -3.95 -7.01
CA LEU A 492 22.69 -4.61 -7.87
C LEU A 492 21.94 -5.77 -7.20
N GLN A 493 22.44 -6.26 -6.07
CA GLN A 493 21.88 -7.38 -5.33
C GLN A 493 22.18 -7.23 -3.84
N SER A 494 21.17 -7.31 -2.99
CA SER A 494 21.41 -7.41 -1.55
C SER A 494 21.58 -8.86 -1.08
N VAL A 495 22.08 -9.04 0.14
CA VAL A 495 22.11 -10.35 0.78
C VAL A 495 20.68 -10.89 0.98
N PRO A 496 20.47 -12.22 0.98
CA PRO A 496 19.12 -12.80 1.12
C PRO A 496 18.38 -12.42 2.41
N SER A 497 19.08 -11.94 3.43
CA SER A 497 18.52 -11.51 4.71
C SER A 497 18.13 -10.02 4.76
N ASP A 498 18.47 -9.24 3.73
CA ASP A 498 18.21 -7.80 3.68
C ASP A 498 17.05 -7.52 2.73
N PHE A 499 15.86 -7.55 3.29
CA PHE A 499 14.62 -7.27 2.61
C PHE A 499 13.72 -6.37 3.47
N ARG A 500 13.00 -5.47 2.82
CA ARG A 500 11.95 -4.68 3.46
C ARG A 500 10.68 -5.52 3.47
N TYR A 501 10.12 -5.80 4.65
CA TYR A 501 8.80 -6.41 4.77
C TYR A 501 7.74 -5.43 4.27
N TRP A 502 7.20 -5.72 3.09
CA TRP A 502 6.35 -4.81 2.35
C TRP A 502 5.21 -5.55 1.66
N GLY A 503 4.52 -4.91 0.72
CA GLY A 503 3.46 -5.56 -0.06
C GLY A 503 2.38 -6.17 0.84
N ILE A 504 2.11 -7.47 0.66
CA ILE A 504 1.15 -8.23 1.49
C ILE A 504 1.52 -8.21 2.97
N PHE A 505 2.81 -8.20 3.34
CA PHE A 505 3.21 -8.12 4.74
C PHE A 505 2.80 -6.77 5.34
N SER A 506 2.95 -5.68 4.58
CA SER A 506 2.43 -4.36 4.99
C SER A 506 0.90 -4.40 5.09
N ASP A 507 0.22 -5.01 4.13
CA ASP A 507 -1.24 -5.17 4.15
C ASP A 507 -1.73 -5.91 5.39
N ILE A 508 -1.15 -7.06 5.72
CA ILE A 508 -1.55 -7.85 6.89
C ILE A 508 -1.41 -6.99 8.15
N LYS A 509 -0.27 -6.30 8.31
CA LYS A 509 -0.01 -5.43 9.46
C LYS A 509 -0.99 -4.25 9.51
N ASN A 510 -1.11 -3.49 8.42
CA ASN A 510 -1.89 -2.26 8.36
C ASN A 510 -3.39 -2.54 8.42
N LEU A 511 -3.89 -3.60 7.76
CA LEU A 511 -5.28 -4.03 7.87
C LEU A 511 -5.61 -4.57 9.27
N PHE A 512 -4.66 -5.24 9.94
CA PHE A 512 -4.85 -5.66 11.31
C PHE A 512 -4.97 -4.46 12.25
N LEU A 513 -4.04 -3.49 12.18
CA LEU A 513 -4.08 -2.27 12.99
C LEU A 513 -5.35 -1.45 12.70
N ALA A 514 -5.68 -1.24 11.42
CA ALA A 514 -6.91 -0.56 11.01
C ALA A 514 -8.17 -1.32 11.44
N GLY A 515 -8.12 -2.66 11.46
CA GLY A 515 -9.20 -3.52 11.91
C GLY A 515 -9.43 -3.40 13.42
N VAL A 516 -8.36 -3.34 14.21
CA VAL A 516 -8.43 -3.08 15.66
C VAL A 516 -9.05 -1.70 15.94
N ILE A 517 -8.63 -0.66 15.21
CA ILE A 517 -9.21 0.68 15.33
C ILE A 517 -10.70 0.65 14.97
N THR A 518 -11.04 0.06 13.82
CA THR A 518 -12.44 -0.09 13.39
C THR A 518 -13.27 -0.85 14.43
N TYR A 519 -12.69 -1.87 15.08
CA TYR A 519 -13.33 -2.65 16.13
C TYR A 519 -13.57 -1.82 17.39
N ALA A 520 -12.54 -1.12 17.86
CA ALA A 520 -12.62 -0.25 19.04
C ALA A 520 -13.65 0.86 18.82
N LEU A 521 -13.59 1.57 17.70
CA LEU A 521 -14.57 2.61 17.35
C LEU A 521 -15.98 2.04 17.21
N GLY A 522 -16.14 0.94 16.47
CA GLY A 522 -17.43 0.29 16.26
C GLY A 522 -18.08 -0.20 17.55
N ARG A 523 -17.30 -0.84 18.42
CA ARG A 523 -17.78 -1.44 19.67
C ARG A 523 -17.98 -0.40 20.77
N TRP A 524 -17.02 0.49 20.98
CA TRP A 524 -17.05 1.42 22.12
C TRP A 524 -17.84 2.70 21.83
N LEU A 525 -17.71 3.28 20.63
CA LEU A 525 -18.43 4.52 20.31
C LEU A 525 -19.85 4.26 19.82
N PHE A 526 -20.06 3.21 19.02
CA PHE A 526 -21.34 2.98 18.35
C PHE A 526 -22.13 1.76 18.85
N GLY A 527 -21.54 0.96 19.76
CA GLY A 527 -22.16 -0.27 20.27
C GLY A 527 -22.50 -1.30 19.18
N GLN A 528 -21.85 -1.23 18.01
CA GLN A 528 -22.18 -2.07 16.86
C GLN A 528 -21.32 -3.34 16.86
N PRO A 529 -21.91 -4.55 16.77
CA PRO A 529 -21.16 -5.77 16.51
C PRO A 529 -20.56 -5.75 15.09
N MET A 530 -19.31 -6.23 14.97
CA MET A 530 -18.65 -6.41 13.67
C MET A 530 -19.18 -7.60 12.87
N MET A 531 -19.57 -8.65 13.59
CA MET A 531 -20.10 -9.89 13.04
C MET A 531 -21.57 -10.03 13.43
N VAL A 532 -22.43 -10.25 12.44
CA VAL A 532 -23.86 -10.38 12.64
C VAL A 532 -24.32 -11.74 12.09
N PRO A 533 -25.03 -12.56 12.89
CA PRO A 533 -25.62 -13.79 12.39
C PRO A 533 -26.78 -13.44 11.46
N THR A 534 -26.74 -13.96 10.23
CA THR A 534 -27.82 -13.87 9.25
C THR A 534 -28.56 -15.20 9.23
N VAL A 535 -29.88 -15.17 9.42
CA VAL A 535 -30.74 -16.34 9.22
C VAL A 535 -30.86 -16.60 7.72
N VAL A 536 -30.59 -17.83 7.30
CA VAL A 536 -30.65 -18.26 5.89
C VAL A 536 -31.64 -19.41 5.69
N PRO A 537 -32.32 -19.50 4.54
CA PRO A 537 -33.11 -20.65 4.10
C PRO A 537 -32.34 -21.97 4.17
N TYR A 538 -33.07 -23.08 4.35
CA TYR A 538 -32.47 -24.42 4.37
C TYR A 538 -31.95 -24.83 3.00
N THR A 539 -32.61 -24.40 1.93
CA THR A 539 -32.12 -24.47 0.54
C THR A 539 -30.69 -23.92 0.40
N LEU A 540 -30.48 -22.68 0.84
CA LEU A 540 -29.17 -22.02 0.83
C LEU A 540 -28.18 -22.72 1.76
N LEU A 541 -28.61 -23.12 2.95
CA LEU A 541 -27.76 -23.85 3.90
C LEU A 541 -27.24 -25.18 3.32
N ARG A 542 -28.06 -25.87 2.50
CA ARG A 542 -27.77 -27.20 1.93
C ARG A 542 -27.01 -27.11 0.61
N HIS A 543 -27.38 -26.18 -0.28
CA HIS A 543 -26.92 -26.18 -1.66
C HIS A 543 -26.07 -24.97 -2.06
N CYS A 544 -25.97 -23.92 -1.24
CA CYS A 544 -25.13 -22.76 -1.52
C CYS A 544 -23.75 -22.88 -0.85
N ASN A 545 -22.72 -22.35 -1.51
CA ASN A 545 -21.45 -22.12 -0.84
C ASN A 545 -21.62 -21.05 0.25
N ARG A 546 -21.47 -21.44 1.51
CA ARG A 546 -21.88 -20.65 2.69
C ARG A 546 -21.10 -19.36 2.86
N SER A 547 -19.86 -19.29 2.41
CA SER A 547 -19.06 -18.06 2.43
C SER A 547 -19.51 -17.04 1.37
N MET A 548 -20.53 -17.35 0.56
CA MET A 548 -21.28 -16.35 -0.20
C MET A 548 -21.88 -15.28 0.72
N PHE A 549 -22.16 -15.65 1.97
CA PHE A 549 -22.70 -14.80 3.02
C PHE A 549 -21.60 -14.30 3.99
N SER A 550 -20.34 -14.18 3.52
CA SER A 550 -19.25 -13.65 4.34
C SER A 550 -19.48 -12.20 4.77
N THR A 551 -20.34 -11.47 4.05
CA THR A 551 -20.88 -10.18 4.46
C THR A 551 -22.31 -10.34 5.00
N ALA A 552 -22.59 -9.67 6.12
CA ALA A 552 -23.89 -9.73 6.78
C ALA A 552 -24.98 -9.05 5.96
N TRP A 553 -26.18 -9.63 5.97
CA TRP A 553 -27.35 -9.10 5.27
C TRP A 553 -28.14 -8.08 6.08
N GLN A 554 -27.93 -8.06 7.40
CA GLN A 554 -28.60 -7.15 8.32
C GLN A 554 -27.59 -6.13 8.85
N SER A 555 -28.00 -4.86 8.91
CA SER A 555 -27.28 -3.86 9.69
C SER A 555 -27.66 -4.01 11.16
N SER A 556 -26.68 -3.86 12.06
CA SER A 556 -26.84 -4.15 13.50
C SER A 556 -28.04 -3.43 14.17
N ARG A 557 -28.43 -2.26 13.65
CA ARG A 557 -29.60 -1.49 14.13
C ARG A 557 -30.93 -2.25 14.10
N TYR A 558 -31.07 -3.30 13.27
CA TYR A 558 -32.30 -4.10 13.18
C TYR A 558 -32.37 -5.24 14.21
N VAL A 559 -31.23 -5.71 14.73
CA VAL A 559 -31.20 -6.80 15.72
C VAL A 559 -31.80 -6.33 17.06
N GLY A 560 -31.67 -5.05 17.39
CA GLY A 560 -32.26 -4.45 18.61
C GLY A 560 -33.79 -4.35 18.58
N LYS A 561 -34.40 -4.03 17.42
CA LYS A 561 -35.87 -3.91 17.28
C LYS A 561 -36.60 -5.25 17.21
N ALA A 562 -35.91 -6.33 16.83
CA ALA A 562 -36.50 -7.66 16.77
C ALA A 562 -36.87 -8.26 18.15
N ARG A 563 -36.46 -7.62 19.26
CA ARG A 563 -36.88 -8.01 20.62
C ARG A 563 -38.30 -7.58 20.96
N ASP A 564 -38.80 -6.51 20.34
CA ASP A 564 -40.10 -5.90 20.66
C ASP A 564 -41.17 -6.09 19.56
N ALA A 565 -40.81 -6.71 18.43
CA ALA A 565 -41.71 -6.93 17.29
C ALA A 565 -42.63 -8.15 17.50
N VAL A 566 -43.90 -8.00 17.13
CA VAL A 566 -44.92 -9.08 17.20
C VAL A 566 -44.47 -10.26 16.33
N HIS A 567 -44.66 -11.49 16.83
CA HIS A 567 -44.20 -12.74 16.19
C HIS A 567 -44.54 -12.83 14.68
N PHE A 568 -45.68 -12.27 14.26
CA PHE A 568 -46.14 -12.25 12.88
C PHE A 568 -45.33 -11.34 11.94
N GLU A 569 -44.97 -10.13 12.37
CA GLU A 569 -44.14 -9.20 11.58
C GLU A 569 -42.75 -9.80 11.34
N VAL A 570 -42.22 -10.45 12.37
CA VAL A 570 -40.91 -11.14 12.33
C VAL A 570 -40.90 -12.30 11.34
N VAL A 571 -42.04 -12.98 11.13
CA VAL A 571 -42.14 -14.11 10.18
C VAL A 571 -42.25 -13.59 8.73
N ALA A 572 -43.03 -12.55 8.47
CA ALA A 572 -43.17 -11.95 7.14
C ALA A 572 -41.86 -11.29 6.65
N GLU A 573 -41.21 -10.50 7.51
CA GLU A 573 -39.90 -9.90 7.24
C GLU A 573 -38.84 -10.96 6.91
N ARG A 574 -38.85 -12.08 7.65
CA ARG A 574 -37.95 -13.21 7.37
C ARG A 574 -38.19 -13.78 5.98
N GLN A 575 -39.44 -13.97 5.55
CA GLN A 575 -39.72 -14.55 4.24
C GLN A 575 -39.32 -13.63 3.09
N ALA A 576 -39.60 -12.33 3.18
CA ALA A 576 -39.15 -11.36 2.19
C ALA A 576 -37.61 -11.28 2.09
N MET A 577 -36.91 -11.33 3.23
CA MET A 577 -35.45 -11.39 3.26
C MET A 577 -34.90 -12.68 2.62
N ARG A 578 -35.54 -13.83 2.87
CA ARG A 578 -35.19 -15.11 2.24
C ARG A 578 -35.35 -15.06 0.72
N ALA A 579 -36.41 -14.41 0.23
CA ALA A 579 -36.61 -14.20 -1.20
C ALA A 579 -35.45 -13.40 -1.83
N LEU A 580 -35.02 -12.30 -1.19
CA LEU A 580 -33.87 -11.51 -1.65
C LEU A 580 -32.56 -12.32 -1.66
N GLN A 581 -32.37 -13.20 -0.66
CA GLN A 581 -31.23 -14.12 -0.60
C GLN A 581 -31.23 -15.13 -1.74
N HIS A 582 -32.38 -15.73 -2.07
CA HIS A 582 -32.50 -16.63 -3.22
C HIS A 582 -32.26 -15.93 -4.54
N ILE A 583 -32.83 -14.75 -4.76
CA ILE A 583 -32.57 -13.96 -5.98
C ILE A 583 -31.06 -13.75 -6.12
N THR A 584 -30.37 -13.33 -5.06
CA THR A 584 -28.93 -13.07 -5.10
C THR A 584 -28.09 -14.33 -5.34
N TRP A 585 -28.47 -15.46 -4.75
CA TRP A 585 -27.79 -16.74 -4.94
C TRP A 585 -27.99 -17.32 -6.34
N LEU A 586 -29.24 -17.38 -6.80
CA LEU A 586 -29.60 -17.99 -8.07
C LEU A 586 -29.11 -17.18 -9.27
N THR A 587 -28.84 -15.89 -9.09
CA THR A 587 -28.28 -15.01 -10.13
C THR A 587 -26.76 -14.92 -10.13
N ASP A 588 -26.05 -15.55 -9.16
CA ASP A 588 -24.59 -15.63 -9.22
C ASP A 588 -24.16 -16.69 -10.25
N PRO A 589 -23.36 -16.33 -11.29
CA PRO A 589 -23.04 -17.25 -12.38
C PRO A 589 -22.37 -18.55 -11.92
N VAL A 590 -21.40 -18.49 -11.00
CA VAL A 590 -20.69 -19.69 -10.51
C VAL A 590 -21.61 -20.55 -9.67
N GLN A 591 -22.42 -19.96 -8.79
CA GLN A 591 -23.41 -20.73 -8.02
C GLN A 591 -24.47 -21.35 -8.92
N TYR A 592 -24.93 -20.64 -9.96
CA TYR A 592 -25.87 -21.16 -10.93
C TYR A 592 -25.31 -22.34 -11.73
N LEU A 593 -24.06 -22.26 -12.17
CA LEU A 593 -23.36 -23.39 -12.80
C LEU A 593 -23.23 -24.57 -11.83
N SER A 594 -22.92 -24.31 -10.56
CA SER A 594 -22.89 -25.36 -9.53
C SER A 594 -24.26 -26.01 -9.33
N LEU A 595 -25.36 -25.27 -9.45
CA LEU A 595 -26.71 -25.80 -9.38
C LEU A 595 -27.06 -26.67 -10.59
N LEU A 596 -26.66 -26.23 -11.80
CA LEU A 596 -26.83 -27.02 -13.02
C LEU A 596 -26.07 -28.34 -12.95
N TRP A 597 -24.87 -28.31 -12.37
CA TRP A 597 -24.04 -29.49 -12.21
C TRP A 597 -24.57 -30.46 -11.15
N ASN A 598 -24.96 -29.95 -9.98
CA ASN A 598 -25.36 -30.79 -8.84
C ASN A 598 -26.83 -31.22 -8.88
N GLN A 599 -27.68 -30.57 -9.69
CA GLN A 599 -29.12 -30.81 -9.82
C GLN A 599 -29.81 -31.12 -8.47
N PRO A 600 -29.84 -30.15 -7.53
CA PRO A 600 -30.33 -30.44 -6.20
C PRO A 600 -31.83 -30.75 -6.19
N VAL A 601 -32.20 -31.79 -5.46
CA VAL A 601 -33.60 -32.22 -5.27
C VAL A 601 -34.22 -31.45 -4.10
N VAL A 602 -35.44 -30.97 -4.31
CA VAL A 602 -36.29 -30.37 -3.27
C VAL A 602 -37.63 -31.10 -3.20
N TYR A 603 -38.34 -30.94 -2.09
CA TYR A 603 -39.56 -31.67 -1.80
C TYR A 603 -40.76 -30.71 -1.84
N ALA A 604 -41.77 -31.05 -2.64
CA ALA A 604 -43.03 -30.32 -2.63
C ALA A 604 -44.04 -31.00 -1.69
N TYR A 605 -44.70 -30.18 -0.89
CA TYR A 605 -45.69 -30.58 0.09
C TYR A 605 -47.01 -29.86 -0.15
N THR A 606 -48.13 -30.51 0.13
CA THR A 606 -49.46 -29.89 0.21
C THR A 606 -49.81 -29.65 1.66
N VAL A 607 -50.34 -28.46 1.97
CA VAL A 607 -50.78 -28.14 3.32
C VAL A 607 -52.10 -28.85 3.62
N VAL A 608 -52.16 -29.63 4.70
CA VAL A 608 -53.37 -30.37 5.09
C VAL A 608 -54.51 -29.37 5.34
N GLY A 609 -55.63 -29.54 4.62
CA GLY A 609 -56.79 -28.63 4.68
C GLY A 609 -56.75 -27.46 3.69
N SER A 610 -55.71 -27.32 2.87
CA SER A 610 -55.69 -26.35 1.76
C SER A 610 -54.97 -26.91 0.53
N ASN A 611 -55.39 -26.58 -0.69
CA ASN A 611 -54.64 -26.98 -1.89
C ASN A 611 -53.36 -26.15 -2.12
N ALA A 612 -52.81 -25.53 -1.07
CA ALA A 612 -51.59 -24.75 -1.16
C ALA A 612 -50.35 -25.66 -1.20
N ARG A 613 -49.54 -25.49 -2.25
CA ARG A 613 -48.25 -26.18 -2.44
C ARG A 613 -47.12 -25.38 -1.80
N VAL A 614 -46.27 -26.05 -1.02
CA VAL A 614 -45.08 -25.49 -0.36
C VAL A 614 -43.87 -26.31 -0.76
N VAL A 615 -42.79 -25.64 -1.17
CA VAL A 615 -41.53 -26.30 -1.54
C VAL A 615 -40.50 -26.10 -0.42
N HIS A 616 -39.81 -27.18 -0.03
CA HIS A 616 -38.83 -27.17 1.06
C HIS A 616 -37.61 -28.05 0.74
N ALA A 617 -36.41 -27.65 1.17
CA ALA A 617 -35.16 -28.38 0.90
C ALA A 617 -34.94 -29.64 1.75
N LEU A 618 -35.63 -29.72 2.89
CA LEU A 618 -35.58 -30.87 3.80
C LEU A 618 -36.62 -31.93 3.41
N GLY A 619 -36.21 -33.20 3.44
CA GLY A 619 -37.12 -34.33 3.28
C GLY A 619 -38.02 -34.52 4.50
N PRO A 620 -39.07 -35.36 4.44
CA PRO A 620 -40.10 -35.45 5.48
C PRO A 620 -39.55 -35.79 6.86
N GLN A 621 -38.58 -36.71 6.93
CA GLN A 621 -37.96 -37.12 8.20
C GLN A 621 -37.08 -36.01 8.79
N GLU A 622 -36.35 -35.28 7.94
CA GLU A 622 -35.51 -34.15 8.37
C GLU A 622 -36.37 -32.97 8.82
N LEU A 623 -37.45 -32.68 8.07
CA LEU A 623 -38.42 -31.65 8.40
C LEU A 623 -39.08 -31.93 9.75
N ALA A 624 -39.49 -33.18 10.02
CA ALA A 624 -40.06 -33.57 11.32
C ALA A 624 -39.07 -33.44 12.49
N ARG A 625 -37.76 -33.51 12.24
CA ARG A 625 -36.73 -33.28 13.27
C ARG A 625 -36.53 -31.79 13.56
N VAL A 626 -36.64 -30.95 12.54
CA VAL A 626 -36.31 -29.52 12.60
C VAL A 626 -37.54 -28.67 12.95
N ASP A 627 -38.70 -28.97 12.38
CA ASP A 627 -39.97 -28.28 12.58
C ASP A 627 -41.14 -29.29 12.66
N LYS A 628 -41.39 -29.78 13.88
CA LYS A 628 -42.48 -30.72 14.19
C LYS A 628 -43.88 -30.14 13.93
N ALA A 629 -44.03 -28.81 13.95
CA ALA A 629 -45.32 -28.18 13.74
C ALA A 629 -45.63 -28.16 12.24
N LEU A 630 -44.69 -27.69 11.44
CA LEU A 630 -44.82 -27.68 9.98
C LEU A 630 -44.99 -29.09 9.44
N SER A 631 -44.22 -30.08 9.92
CA SER A 631 -44.29 -31.47 9.45
C SER A 631 -45.65 -32.14 9.70
N LYS A 632 -46.43 -31.71 10.70
CA LYS A 632 -47.78 -32.23 10.97
C LYS A 632 -48.84 -31.60 10.07
N THR A 633 -48.56 -30.41 9.57
CA THR A 633 -49.49 -29.62 8.74
C THR A 633 -49.30 -29.83 7.25
N VAL A 634 -48.35 -30.65 6.82
CA VAL A 634 -48.02 -30.83 5.41
C VAL A 634 -47.91 -32.31 5.03
N GLN A 635 -48.42 -32.66 3.85
CA GLN A 635 -48.31 -33.99 3.25
C GLN A 635 -47.34 -33.92 2.07
N ARG A 636 -46.39 -34.85 1.99
CA ARG A 636 -45.44 -34.90 0.86
C ARG A 636 -46.19 -35.29 -0.42
N VAL A 637 -45.93 -34.56 -1.50
CA VAL A 637 -46.50 -34.81 -2.82
C VAL A 637 -45.46 -35.42 -3.74
N GLU A 638 -44.32 -34.76 -3.91
CA GLU A 638 -43.35 -35.12 -4.95
C GLU A 638 -41.92 -34.66 -4.61
N GLU A 639 -40.95 -35.28 -5.28
CA GLU A 639 -39.55 -34.86 -5.34
C GLU A 639 -39.31 -34.22 -6.71
N VAL A 640 -38.77 -33.00 -6.74
CA VAL A 640 -38.56 -32.24 -7.97
C VAL A 640 -37.17 -31.62 -7.94
N TYR A 641 -36.49 -31.54 -9.08
CA TYR A 641 -35.24 -30.79 -9.16
C TYR A 641 -35.50 -29.29 -8.98
N LEU A 642 -34.66 -28.62 -8.19
CA LEU A 642 -34.79 -27.19 -7.90
C LEU A 642 -34.85 -26.33 -9.18
N LEU A 643 -34.14 -26.75 -10.23
CA LEU A 643 -34.07 -26.04 -11.50
C LEU A 643 -35.24 -26.37 -12.46
N ASP A 644 -36.11 -27.32 -12.12
CA ASP A 644 -37.34 -27.58 -12.88
C ASP A 644 -38.51 -26.76 -12.38
N LEU A 645 -38.43 -26.25 -11.15
CA LEU A 645 -39.44 -25.36 -10.56
C LEU A 645 -39.51 -24.03 -11.31
N ALA A 646 -40.67 -23.38 -11.31
CA ALA A 646 -40.78 -22.03 -11.85
C ALA A 646 -39.94 -21.03 -11.02
N TRP A 647 -39.43 -19.96 -11.63
CA TRP A 647 -38.56 -18.97 -10.97
C TRP A 647 -39.14 -18.44 -9.64
N HIS A 648 -40.44 -18.18 -9.60
CA HIS A 648 -41.12 -17.73 -8.38
C HIS A 648 -41.13 -18.81 -7.29
N GLU A 649 -41.35 -20.08 -7.63
CA GLU A 649 -41.30 -21.20 -6.67
C GLU A 649 -39.89 -21.41 -6.12
N ARG A 650 -38.84 -21.19 -6.94
CA ARG A 650 -37.44 -21.24 -6.48
C ARG A 650 -37.14 -20.16 -5.43
N ILE A 651 -37.65 -18.94 -5.63
CA ILE A 651 -37.42 -17.81 -4.73
C ILE A 651 -38.07 -18.01 -3.36
N TYR A 652 -39.22 -18.68 -3.30
CA TYR A 652 -39.97 -18.92 -2.07
C TYR A 652 -39.75 -20.31 -1.46
N CYS A 653 -38.85 -21.12 -2.04
CA CYS A 653 -38.47 -22.44 -1.51
C CYS A 653 -37.79 -22.31 -0.14
N GLN A 654 -38.21 -23.09 0.87
CA GLN A 654 -37.76 -22.92 2.27
C GLN A 654 -36.56 -23.78 2.68
#